data_AF-A0A6L9ZZ23-F1
#
_entry.id   AF-A0A6L9ZZ23-F1
#
_cell.length_a   1.000
_cell.length_b   1.000
_cell.length_c   1.000
_cell.angle_alpha   90.00
_cell.angle_beta   90.00
_cell.angle_gamma   90.00
#
_symmetry.space_group_name_H-M   'P 1'
#
loop_
_entity.id
_entity.type
_entity.pdbx_description
1 polymer ?
#
loop_
_entity_poly.entity_id
_entity_poly.type
_entity_poly.pdbx_seq_one_letter_code
_entity_poly.pdbx_strand_id
1 'polypeptide(L)'
;MINNKSSATGDYVPEKPSLKAGLLALKQKNYPQAIAHLEIISQQEPLKQKLKAKMGLIVAYEQTKQIDKAITLCRNLTKISNDEIQTFAHRHLQELLKKYPPKNPKKSSISAPKPPPLPPPHQQQKIQTGFVPFNPTSEQNASAKNNQKQSQKNINLSNINNSVKNSNQPSDFVEHPQSNQNDIDTEKNQTQPLSTEINNSNSKPSNQPHKKSTDIAKDISDRSSKIIWREAGRAKGGRQLKSPNLTLFWLEKIVIGASLYWLSLTILKLTLDITNDFLVWMPYFRPIQIFYRDPTRNFIIFLTVLFVFSPWLIDGLLILGYGLQNLPTTTLINYSKEANKLLRSFCQKRKIQKIKLKILPIDVPIAFSYGWLPRFFRIVVSQGLLDKLAEDEIATIYAREISHVKNGDFWLMSIATLILQIPYTIYWQLTFWADWVLDFVECGLPDFLPEFIKSCLPILVSGFRVFAAIISTLSYGLYWLLKFPILWLSRRRVYYSDRLACNLTGNPNGLTRSILKITIEMANDIQNQGKVRNLLESFELLMPVGINQAITVGSVCSHSNFESIFNWDIVNPYSHWLAINDSHPLLGKRLKILSLYANFWQLETELNLENLNANAIEKNQLSKNQKEKYLTTPSFNLQKLLLQGAPFFGMLIGLLFAGLFWLIGGISSTVGLWRLDWLWGDISILVGSLAIGFSIGIFIRINHFFPDIKPAKILQHPNLLELLTAPETLPLDSQPIQLKGQLLGKSGISNLLGQDLILQTTEGLIKLHYSSQLGPIGNLWPALTNSDYLVGKSITVTGWWRRGAIPWIDINNLKADNGQIINNGHPVWSTIVACIFSVWGVYMIYVGRF
;
A
#
# COMPACT_ATOMS: atom_id res chain seq x y z
N MET A 1 68.59 0.15 52.28
CA MET A 1 67.99 1.00 53.33
C MET A 1 66.49 1.14 53.05
N ILE A 2 65.66 1.18 54.10
CA ILE A 2 64.23 1.60 54.12
C ILE A 2 63.22 0.76 53.30
N ASN A 3 62.77 -0.33 53.94
CA ASN A 3 61.37 -0.74 54.20
C ASN A 3 60.20 -0.52 53.20
N ASN A 4 59.53 -1.66 52.94
CA ASN A 4 58.09 -1.93 53.10
C ASN A 4 57.02 -1.03 52.44
N LYS A 5 56.24 -1.65 51.55
CA LYS A 5 54.97 -2.28 52.00
C LYS A 5 54.50 -3.37 51.03
N SER A 6 53.95 -4.45 51.58
CA SER A 6 53.12 -5.40 50.83
C SER A 6 51.65 -4.97 50.89
N SER A 7 50.92 -5.27 49.82
CA SER A 7 49.46 -5.34 49.81
C SER A 7 49.08 -6.43 48.80
N ALA A 8 48.39 -7.47 49.25
CA ALA A 8 48.17 -8.66 48.43
C ALA A 8 47.33 -8.34 47.18
N THR A 9 47.76 -8.87 46.04
CA THR A 9 46.90 -9.08 44.86
C THR A 9 45.91 -10.20 45.18
N GLY A 10 44.81 -9.86 45.83
CA GLY A 10 43.73 -10.82 46.09
C GLY A 10 43.08 -11.28 44.79
N ASP A 11 42.91 -12.59 44.62
CA ASP A 11 42.28 -13.19 43.44
C ASP A 11 40.84 -12.69 43.27
N TYR A 12 40.65 -11.75 42.34
CA TYR A 12 39.35 -11.15 42.09
C TYR A 12 38.50 -12.06 41.19
N VAL A 13 37.91 -13.08 41.81
CA VAL A 13 36.88 -13.91 41.18
C VAL A 13 35.80 -12.98 40.60
N PRO A 14 35.47 -13.05 39.29
CA PRO A 14 34.46 -12.19 38.72
C PRO A 14 33.08 -12.53 39.28
N GLU A 15 32.60 -11.71 40.21
CA GLU A 15 31.24 -11.86 40.77
C GLU A 15 30.21 -11.92 39.64
N LYS A 16 29.37 -12.96 39.66
CA LYS A 16 28.28 -13.11 38.68
C LYS A 16 27.42 -11.83 38.70
N PRO A 17 27.15 -11.20 37.54
CA PRO A 17 26.50 -9.90 37.48
C PRO A 17 25.14 -9.96 38.17
N SER A 18 25.02 -9.25 39.30
CA SER A 18 23.84 -9.28 40.16
C SER A 18 23.33 -7.88 40.45
N LEU A 19 22.01 -7.74 40.63
CA LEU A 19 21.39 -6.44 40.88
C LEU A 19 21.90 -5.84 42.21
N LYS A 20 22.24 -6.70 43.17
CA LYS A 20 22.85 -6.32 44.44
C LYS A 20 24.24 -5.71 44.22
N ALA A 21 25.12 -6.37 43.46
CA ALA A 21 26.46 -5.84 43.15
C ALA A 21 26.40 -4.52 42.37
N GLY A 22 25.58 -4.44 41.31
CA GLY A 22 25.44 -3.21 40.50
C GLY A 22 24.93 -2.01 41.30
N LEU A 23 23.95 -2.20 42.19
CA LEU A 23 23.45 -1.13 43.07
C LEU A 23 24.41 -0.80 44.23
N LEU A 24 25.24 -1.76 44.67
CA LEU A 24 26.27 -1.54 45.69
C LEU A 24 27.43 -0.71 45.12
N ALA A 25 27.93 -1.06 43.94
CA ALA A 25 28.93 -0.27 43.20
C ALA A 25 28.44 1.16 42.93
N LEU A 26 27.15 1.34 42.60
CA LEU A 26 26.52 2.65 42.43
C LEU A 26 26.54 3.47 43.73
N LYS A 27 26.21 2.87 44.88
CA LYS A 27 26.33 3.52 46.20
C LYS A 27 27.77 3.88 46.57
N GLN A 28 28.74 3.04 46.17
CA GLN A 28 30.18 3.31 46.32
C GLN A 28 30.73 4.34 45.32
N LYS A 29 29.89 4.90 44.43
CA LYS A 29 30.28 5.81 43.33
C LYS A 29 31.24 5.18 42.30
N ASN A 30 31.38 3.85 42.27
CA ASN A 30 32.11 3.13 41.22
C ASN A 30 31.21 2.97 39.98
N TYR A 31 30.99 4.07 39.26
CA TYR A 31 30.08 4.12 38.12
C TYR A 31 30.45 3.17 36.97
N PRO A 32 31.72 2.94 36.59
CA PRO A 32 32.08 1.96 35.56
C PRO A 32 31.63 0.54 35.91
N GLN A 33 31.88 0.08 37.14
CA GLN A 33 31.46 -1.25 37.60
C GLN A 33 29.93 -1.34 37.73
N ALA A 34 29.28 -0.26 38.19
CA ALA A 34 27.82 -0.17 38.23
C ALA A 34 27.20 -0.31 36.84
N ILE A 35 27.72 0.39 35.82
CA ILE A 35 27.24 0.28 34.44
C ILE A 35 27.41 -1.15 33.92
N ALA A 36 28.59 -1.76 34.08
CA ALA A 36 28.87 -3.11 33.59
C ALA A 36 27.90 -4.17 34.15
N HIS A 37 27.59 -4.15 35.45
CA HIS A 37 26.62 -5.09 36.02
C HIS A 37 25.17 -4.74 35.65
N LEU A 38 24.79 -3.45 35.65
CA LEU A 38 23.40 -3.04 35.45
C LEU A 38 22.95 -3.09 33.98
N GLU A 39 23.84 -2.91 32.99
CA GLU A 39 23.49 -3.05 31.57
C GLU A 39 23.05 -4.49 31.24
N ILE A 40 23.79 -5.49 31.70
CA ILE A 40 23.47 -6.92 31.52
C ILE A 40 22.06 -7.22 32.08
N ILE A 41 21.78 -6.74 33.30
CA ILE A 41 20.50 -6.98 33.99
C ILE A 41 19.36 -6.16 33.38
N SER A 42 19.64 -5.03 32.74
CA SER A 42 18.63 -4.23 32.03
C SER A 42 18.03 -4.93 30.80
N GLN A 43 18.66 -6.03 30.35
CA GLN A 43 18.22 -6.86 29.22
C GLN A 43 17.51 -8.15 29.69
N GLN A 44 17.90 -8.70 30.84
CA GLN A 44 17.40 -9.98 31.37
C GLN A 44 15.97 -9.91 31.97
N GLU A 45 15.40 -11.08 32.24
CA GLU A 45 14.21 -11.29 33.08
C GLU A 45 14.65 -11.54 34.55
N PRO A 46 13.84 -11.24 35.58
CA PRO A 46 12.45 -10.78 35.53
C PRO A 46 12.29 -9.25 35.49
N LEU A 47 11.15 -8.80 34.95
CA LEU A 47 10.77 -7.39 34.78
C LEU A 47 11.10 -6.46 35.98
N LYS A 48 10.82 -6.89 37.21
CA LYS A 48 11.04 -6.09 38.44
C LYS A 48 12.53 -5.80 38.71
N GLN A 49 13.44 -6.68 38.29
CA GLN A 49 14.89 -6.46 38.38
C GLN A 49 15.38 -5.59 37.21
N LYS A 50 14.92 -5.90 35.99
CA LYS A 50 15.17 -5.16 34.75
C LYS A 50 14.88 -3.66 34.89
N LEU A 51 13.74 -3.31 35.50
CA LEU A 51 13.33 -1.93 35.74
C LEU A 51 14.21 -1.22 36.79
N LYS A 52 14.53 -1.88 37.91
CA LYS A 52 15.44 -1.33 38.92
C LYS A 52 16.86 -1.12 38.38
N ALA A 53 17.35 -2.01 37.51
CA ALA A 53 18.63 -1.82 36.83
C ALA A 53 18.62 -0.59 35.91
N LYS A 54 17.54 -0.40 35.14
CA LYS A 54 17.33 0.79 34.30
C LYS A 54 17.30 2.11 35.08
N MET A 55 16.69 2.13 36.26
CA MET A 55 16.71 3.30 37.15
C MET A 55 18.15 3.62 37.64
N GLY A 56 18.92 2.59 38.02
CA GLY A 56 20.33 2.77 38.41
C GLY A 56 21.23 3.26 37.25
N LEU A 57 21.00 2.76 36.03
CA LEU A 57 21.74 3.21 34.85
C LEU A 57 21.54 4.69 34.54
N ILE A 58 20.35 5.27 34.76
CA ILE A 58 20.12 6.72 34.58
C ILE A 58 21.07 7.53 35.47
N VAL A 59 21.16 7.19 36.76
CA VAL A 59 22.04 7.87 37.73
C VAL A 59 23.52 7.68 37.35
N ALA A 60 23.93 6.46 36.99
CA ALA A 60 25.31 6.20 36.57
C ALA A 60 25.68 6.91 35.24
N TYR A 61 24.73 7.06 34.32
CA TYR A 61 24.93 7.77 33.05
C TYR A 61 24.96 9.30 33.20
N GLU A 62 24.22 9.88 34.15
CA GLU A 62 24.40 11.30 34.49
C GLU A 62 25.81 11.56 35.04
N GLN A 63 26.24 10.77 36.03
CA GLN A 63 27.53 10.98 36.71
C GLN A 63 28.74 10.72 35.79
N THR A 64 28.61 9.83 34.81
CA THR A 64 29.62 9.60 33.75
C THR A 64 29.46 10.52 32.53
N LYS A 65 28.60 11.55 32.60
CA LYS A 65 28.33 12.54 31.54
C LYS A 65 27.79 11.96 30.22
N GLN A 66 27.25 10.73 30.22
CA GLN A 66 26.61 10.10 29.06
C GLN A 66 25.13 10.54 28.94
N ILE A 67 24.92 11.86 28.87
CA ILE A 67 23.60 12.49 29.05
C ILE A 67 22.56 12.01 28.00
N ASP A 68 22.95 11.82 26.74
CA ASP A 68 22.04 11.35 25.69
C ASP A 68 21.51 9.94 25.94
N LYS A 69 22.33 9.06 26.57
CA LYS A 69 21.88 7.75 27.02
C LYS A 69 20.89 7.89 28.18
N ALA A 70 21.20 8.72 29.18
CA ALA A 70 20.31 8.96 30.32
C ALA A 70 18.94 9.49 29.89
N ILE A 71 18.91 10.51 29.01
CA ILE A 71 17.67 11.07 28.45
C ILE A 71 16.88 10.03 27.65
N THR A 72 17.56 9.22 26.82
CA THR A 72 16.92 8.13 26.07
C THR A 72 16.34 7.06 27.00
N LEU A 73 17.03 6.71 28.08
CA LEU A 73 16.58 5.74 29.07
C LEU A 73 15.36 6.26 29.85
N CYS A 74 15.39 7.52 30.31
CA CYS A 74 14.22 8.20 30.90
C CYS A 74 13.00 8.18 29.97
N ARG A 75 13.16 8.60 28.71
CA ARG A 75 12.08 8.61 27.69
C ARG A 75 11.51 7.22 27.37
N ASN A 76 12.25 6.16 27.67
CA ASN A 76 11.79 4.78 27.54
C ASN A 76 11.09 4.27 28.81
N LEU A 77 11.42 4.81 30.00
CA LEU A 77 10.71 4.49 31.26
C LEU A 77 9.39 5.26 31.40
N THR A 78 9.27 6.49 30.86
CA THR A 78 7.99 7.25 30.84
C THR A 78 6.90 6.61 29.97
N LYS A 79 7.18 5.50 29.27
CA LYS A 79 6.23 4.73 28.44
C LYS A 79 5.73 3.46 29.12
N ILE A 80 5.99 3.28 30.43
CA ILE A 80 5.72 2.05 31.17
C ILE A 80 4.66 2.32 32.24
N SER A 81 3.61 1.48 32.25
CA SER A 81 2.40 1.60 33.09
C SER A 81 2.63 1.31 34.59
N ASN A 82 3.59 1.97 35.22
CA ASN A 82 3.88 1.84 36.65
C ASN A 82 4.24 3.20 37.25
N ASP A 83 3.36 3.69 38.12
CA ASP A 83 3.39 5.07 38.64
C ASP A 83 4.69 5.45 39.37
N GLU A 84 5.27 4.54 40.18
CA GLU A 84 6.56 4.78 40.87
C GLU A 84 7.69 5.05 39.86
N ILE A 85 7.72 4.27 38.78
CA ILE A 85 8.77 4.35 37.75
C ILE A 85 8.51 5.52 36.80
N GLN A 86 7.24 5.77 36.44
CA GLN A 86 6.84 6.87 35.58
C GLN A 86 7.09 8.22 36.25
N THR A 87 6.72 8.39 37.53
CA THR A 87 7.00 9.61 38.30
C THR A 87 8.49 9.85 38.52
N PHE A 88 9.28 8.81 38.80
CA PHE A 88 10.75 8.88 38.82
C PHE A 88 11.32 9.33 37.46
N ALA A 89 10.85 8.72 36.37
CA ALA A 89 11.35 9.00 35.02
C ALA A 89 11.00 10.41 34.54
N HIS A 90 9.80 10.92 34.82
CA HIS A 90 9.43 12.31 34.51
C HIS A 90 10.25 13.32 35.32
N ARG A 91 10.45 13.10 36.63
CA ARG A 91 11.23 13.98 37.50
C ARG A 91 12.68 14.11 37.01
N HIS A 92 13.38 12.98 36.82
CA HIS A 92 14.76 13.01 36.31
C HIS A 92 14.85 13.53 34.87
N LEU A 93 13.85 13.28 34.00
CA LEU A 93 13.87 13.84 32.65
C LEU A 93 13.77 15.38 32.67
N GLN A 94 12.94 15.96 33.54
CA GLN A 94 12.86 17.41 33.73
C GLN A 94 14.17 17.99 34.30
N GLU A 95 14.75 17.33 35.32
CA GLU A 95 16.04 17.74 35.90
C GLU A 95 17.17 17.71 34.86
N LEU A 96 17.30 16.60 34.10
CA LEU A 96 18.31 16.44 33.05
C LEU A 96 18.16 17.49 31.94
N LEU A 97 16.94 17.77 31.48
CA LEU A 97 16.70 18.79 30.44
C LEU A 97 16.90 20.22 30.94
N LYS A 98 16.62 20.49 32.23
CA LYS A 98 16.90 21.80 32.87
C LYS A 98 18.39 22.03 33.06
N LYS A 99 19.15 20.97 33.37
CA LYS A 99 20.60 20.98 33.64
C LYS A 99 21.45 20.90 32.36
N TYR A 100 20.94 20.24 31.33
CA TYR A 100 21.58 20.00 30.04
C TYR A 100 20.59 20.27 28.88
N PRO A 101 20.28 21.55 28.57
CA PRO A 101 19.37 21.87 27.48
C PRO A 101 19.93 21.41 26.12
N PRO A 102 19.10 20.85 25.22
CA PRO A 102 19.55 20.33 23.94
C PRO A 102 20.10 21.44 23.03
N LYS A 103 21.29 21.24 22.46
CA LYS A 103 21.91 22.19 21.54
C LYS A 103 21.15 22.24 20.22
N ASN A 104 20.68 23.43 19.84
CA ASN A 104 20.06 23.68 18.54
C ASN A 104 21.00 23.31 17.36
N PRO A 105 20.55 22.54 16.36
CA PRO A 105 21.37 22.18 15.20
C PRO A 105 21.47 23.35 14.21
N LYS A 106 22.50 24.21 14.37
CA LYS A 106 22.90 25.21 13.37
C LYS A 106 24.10 24.73 12.55
N LYS A 107 23.94 24.81 11.22
CA LYS A 107 24.93 24.76 10.12
C LYS A 107 26.40 24.47 10.53
N SER A 108 26.88 23.29 10.19
CA SER A 108 28.31 22.94 10.19
C SER A 108 29.03 23.43 8.92
N SER A 109 29.35 24.73 8.85
CA SER A 109 30.25 25.25 7.82
C SER A 109 31.71 25.11 8.27
N ILE A 110 32.49 24.28 7.56
CA ILE A 110 33.93 24.13 7.78
C ILE A 110 34.64 25.41 7.33
N SER A 111 35.46 26.01 8.20
CA SER A 111 36.24 27.21 7.92
C SER A 111 37.66 26.89 7.45
N ALA A 112 38.09 27.48 6.34
CA ALA A 112 39.48 27.54 5.91
C ALA A 112 40.33 28.48 6.82
N PRO A 113 41.67 28.35 6.86
CA PRO A 113 42.52 29.05 7.83
C PRO A 113 42.69 30.56 7.56
N LYS A 114 43.07 31.31 8.61
CA LYS A 114 43.37 32.75 8.56
C LYS A 114 44.79 33.06 8.04
N PRO A 115 45.01 34.20 7.35
CA PRO A 115 46.33 34.83 7.20
C PRO A 115 46.75 35.62 8.47
N PRO A 116 48.05 35.99 8.59
CA PRO A 116 48.60 36.74 9.72
C PRO A 116 48.36 38.29 9.66
N PRO A 117 48.61 39.05 10.76
CA PRO A 117 48.24 40.47 10.90
C PRO A 117 49.42 41.48 10.83
N LEU A 118 49.07 42.79 10.79
CA LEU A 118 49.84 44.06 11.01
C LEU A 118 49.65 45.04 9.82
N PRO A 119 49.83 46.38 9.96
CA PRO A 119 49.63 47.30 11.11
C PRO A 119 48.66 48.49 10.76
N PRO A 120 48.35 49.44 11.70
CA PRO A 120 47.52 50.65 11.45
C PRO A 120 48.41 51.89 11.08
N PRO A 121 47.96 53.18 11.04
CA PRO A 121 46.63 53.79 11.34
C PRO A 121 46.11 54.92 10.38
N HIS A 122 44.84 55.36 10.54
CA HIS A 122 44.42 56.74 10.91
C HIS A 122 42.97 57.13 10.52
N GLN A 123 42.25 57.72 11.50
CA GLN A 123 41.26 58.84 11.42
C GLN A 123 40.04 58.72 10.46
N GLN A 124 38.79 59.09 10.82
CA GLN A 124 38.14 59.77 11.96
C GLN A 124 36.59 59.50 11.84
N GLN A 125 35.63 59.81 12.75
CA GLN A 125 35.58 60.46 14.08
C GLN A 125 34.36 59.89 14.92
N LYS A 126 33.89 60.69 15.90
CA LYS A 126 32.68 60.73 16.78
C LYS A 126 31.31 60.23 16.22
N ILE A 127 30.26 59.92 17.01
CA ILE A 127 29.92 60.30 18.43
C ILE A 127 29.01 59.26 19.19
N GLN A 128 28.91 59.42 20.52
CA GLN A 128 28.02 58.85 21.59
C GLN A 128 26.74 58.03 21.21
N THR A 129 26.38 56.87 21.82
CA THR A 129 25.84 56.56 23.20
C THR A 129 24.59 57.36 23.61
N GLY A 130 23.47 56.83 24.16
CA GLY A 130 23.03 55.47 24.54
C GLY A 130 22.39 55.44 25.96
N PHE A 131 21.17 54.90 26.18
CA PHE A 131 20.52 54.78 27.52
C PHE A 131 19.29 53.83 27.58
N VAL A 132 18.79 53.50 28.80
CA VAL A 132 17.61 52.67 29.18
C VAL A 132 17.38 52.77 30.73
N PRO A 133 16.29 52.27 31.38
CA PRO A 133 14.93 51.83 30.97
C PRO A 133 13.78 52.38 31.89
N PHE A 134 12.66 51.63 32.04
CA PHE A 134 11.63 51.58 33.14
C PHE A 134 10.21 52.20 32.99
N ASN A 135 9.29 51.62 33.81
CA ASN A 135 7.85 51.89 34.04
C ASN A 135 7.66 53.09 35.03
N PRO A 136 6.47 53.44 35.62
CA PRO A 136 5.11 52.82 35.59
C PRO A 136 3.90 53.82 35.60
N THR A 137 2.74 53.36 36.12
CA THR A 137 1.66 54.10 36.84
C THR A 137 0.55 54.88 36.08
N SER A 138 -0.63 54.24 36.06
CA SER A 138 -1.94 54.68 36.63
C SER A 138 -2.57 56.07 36.35
N GLU A 139 -3.86 55.97 35.98
CA GLU A 139 -5.04 56.65 36.56
C GLU A 139 -5.76 57.85 35.88
N GLN A 140 -7.10 57.73 35.97
CA GLN A 140 -8.14 58.76 36.17
C GLN A 140 -8.84 59.53 35.01
N ASN A 141 -10.18 59.46 35.07
CA ASN A 141 -11.22 60.46 34.73
C ASN A 141 -11.53 60.77 33.24
N ALA A 142 -12.79 61.09 32.84
CA ALA A 142 -14.12 60.85 33.43
C ALA A 142 -15.27 61.18 32.43
N SER A 143 -16.51 60.73 32.73
CA SER A 143 -17.82 61.26 32.25
C SER A 143 -18.27 61.00 30.79
N ALA A 144 -19.57 60.94 30.42
CA ALA A 144 -20.82 60.63 31.17
C ALA A 144 -22.08 60.48 30.24
N LYS A 145 -23.16 59.91 30.81
CA LYS A 145 -24.63 60.13 30.59
C LYS A 145 -25.52 59.01 30.01
N ASN A 146 -26.56 58.69 30.79
CA ASN A 146 -27.94 58.23 30.44
C ASN A 146 -28.08 56.82 29.79
N ASN A 147 -29.11 55.99 30.01
CA ASN A 147 -30.40 56.02 30.76
C ASN A 147 -30.94 54.54 30.82
N GLN A 148 -31.87 54.04 31.65
CA GLN A 148 -32.51 54.45 32.93
C GLN A 148 -33.34 53.24 33.51
N LYS A 149 -33.66 53.24 34.82
CA LYS A 149 -34.73 52.43 35.51
C LYS A 149 -34.54 50.90 35.62
N GLN A 150 -34.55 50.31 36.84
CA GLN A 150 -35.68 49.75 37.64
C GLN A 150 -36.29 48.45 37.05
N SER A 151 -36.68 47.41 37.83
CA SER A 151 -36.92 47.29 39.29
C SER A 151 -36.58 45.89 39.87
N GLN A 152 -36.81 45.68 41.18
CA GLN A 152 -36.48 44.46 41.93
C GLN A 152 -37.53 43.34 41.78
N LYS A 153 -37.11 42.07 41.96
CA LYS A 153 -37.61 41.24 43.09
C LYS A 153 -36.81 39.95 43.31
N ASN A 154 -36.47 39.69 44.58
CA ASN A 154 -36.24 38.33 45.08
C ASN A 154 -37.59 37.67 45.40
N ILE A 155 -37.64 36.33 45.38
CA ILE A 155 -38.31 35.48 46.38
C ILE A 155 -37.67 34.10 46.33
N ASN A 156 -37.66 33.41 47.47
CA ASN A 156 -36.99 32.13 47.71
C ASN A 156 -37.88 31.34 48.67
N LEU A 157 -38.27 30.08 48.37
CA LEU A 157 -38.57 29.06 49.39
C LEU A 157 -38.87 27.63 48.85
N SER A 158 -38.36 26.64 49.61
CA SER A 158 -38.95 25.33 50.00
C SER A 158 -39.61 24.35 49.00
N ASN A 159 -39.06 23.12 48.99
CA ASN A 159 -39.69 21.81 49.28
C ASN A 159 -41.18 21.57 48.96
N ILE A 160 -41.48 20.40 48.34
CA ILE A 160 -42.23 19.28 48.99
C ILE A 160 -42.15 17.99 48.13
N ASN A 161 -42.37 16.82 48.76
CA ASN A 161 -42.31 15.48 48.17
C ASN A 161 -43.67 14.99 47.60
N ASN A 162 -43.67 13.74 47.09
CA ASN A 162 -44.79 12.86 46.73
C ASN A 162 -45.39 13.14 45.33
N SER A 163 -45.37 12.26 44.32
CA SER A 163 -45.63 10.80 44.19
C SER A 163 -47.11 10.44 44.00
N VAL A 164 -47.42 9.72 42.91
CA VAL A 164 -48.53 8.75 42.78
C VAL A 164 -48.25 7.81 41.58
N LYS A 165 -48.93 6.66 41.51
CA LYS A 165 -48.72 5.57 40.54
C LYS A 165 -49.85 5.47 39.50
N ASN A 166 -49.63 4.65 38.46
CA ASN A 166 -50.64 3.81 37.76
C ASN A 166 -51.71 4.53 36.88
N SER A 167 -52.39 3.88 35.93
CA SER A 167 -52.12 2.66 35.12
C SER A 167 -53.23 2.40 34.06
N ASN A 168 -52.95 1.51 33.10
CA ASN A 168 -53.90 0.65 32.33
C ASN A 168 -54.59 1.18 31.04
N GLN A 169 -54.97 0.19 30.23
CA GLN A 169 -55.73 0.24 28.96
C GLN A 169 -57.26 0.20 29.22
N PRO A 170 -58.10 0.17 28.17
CA PRO A 170 -58.63 -1.15 27.73
C PRO A 170 -58.64 -1.35 26.19
N SER A 171 -59.36 -2.37 25.70
CA SER A 171 -59.33 -2.95 24.35
C SER A 171 -60.73 -2.96 23.67
N ASP A 172 -60.81 -3.35 22.37
CA ASP A 172 -61.57 -4.55 21.89
C ASP A 172 -61.85 -4.59 20.35
N PHE A 173 -62.23 -5.79 19.88
CA PHE A 173 -63.21 -6.14 18.81
C PHE A 173 -62.84 -6.64 17.37
N VAL A 174 -63.45 -7.81 17.05
CA VAL A 174 -63.86 -8.44 15.75
C VAL A 174 -62.85 -9.37 15.00
N GLU A 175 -63.41 -10.33 14.22
CA GLU A 175 -62.95 -11.72 14.06
C GLU A 175 -62.72 -12.25 12.61
N HIS A 176 -62.20 -13.49 12.56
CA HIS A 176 -61.94 -14.46 11.47
C HIS A 176 -63.12 -14.83 10.53
N PRO A 177 -62.88 -15.66 9.46
CA PRO A 177 -63.02 -17.13 9.61
C PRO A 177 -62.03 -18.04 8.80
N GLN A 178 -61.63 -19.19 9.41
CA GLN A 178 -61.62 -20.61 8.90
C GLN A 178 -60.98 -20.98 7.53
N SER A 179 -60.59 -22.22 7.16
CA SER A 179 -60.54 -23.63 7.70
C SER A 179 -59.59 -24.46 6.77
N ASN A 180 -59.18 -25.74 6.89
CA ASN A 180 -59.14 -26.84 7.88
C ASN A 180 -57.93 -27.77 7.48
N GLN A 181 -57.27 -28.64 8.28
CA GLN A 181 -57.60 -29.71 9.25
C GLN A 181 -57.85 -31.11 8.63
N ASN A 182 -57.00 -32.10 8.99
CA ASN A 182 -57.35 -33.49 9.35
C ASN A 182 -56.09 -34.30 9.79
N ASP A 183 -56.32 -35.47 10.38
CA ASP A 183 -55.42 -36.13 11.36
C ASP A 183 -55.03 -37.58 11.02
N ILE A 184 -53.99 -38.07 11.72
CA ILE A 184 -53.69 -39.47 12.14
C ILE A 184 -53.77 -40.59 11.07
N ASP A 185 -52.64 -41.30 10.86
CA ASP A 185 -52.63 -42.76 11.12
C ASP A 185 -51.21 -43.34 11.38
N THR A 186 -51.15 -44.63 11.77
CA THR A 186 -49.99 -45.29 12.41
C THR A 186 -49.57 -46.58 11.69
N GLU A 187 -48.28 -46.97 11.77
CA GLU A 187 -47.76 -48.34 12.04
C GLU A 187 -46.51 -48.82 11.25
N LYS A 188 -45.71 -49.65 11.97
CA LYS A 188 -44.95 -50.84 11.53
C LYS A 188 -43.78 -50.75 10.52
N ASN A 189 -42.60 -51.08 11.08
CA ASN A 189 -41.68 -52.16 10.63
C ASN A 189 -40.94 -52.01 9.28
N GLN A 190 -39.76 -52.61 9.05
CA GLN A 190 -38.73 -53.24 9.91
C GLN A 190 -37.44 -53.33 9.07
N THR A 191 -36.25 -53.11 9.65
CA THR A 191 -35.25 -54.19 9.83
C THR A 191 -34.06 -53.72 10.68
N GLN A 192 -33.37 -54.71 11.25
CA GLN A 192 -32.29 -54.69 12.24
C GLN A 192 -30.98 -55.24 11.58
N PRO A 193 -29.86 -55.50 12.29
CA PRO A 193 -29.11 -54.68 13.27
C PRO A 193 -27.56 -54.83 13.09
N LEU A 194 -26.78 -54.50 14.14
CA LEU A 194 -25.40 -54.96 14.43
C LEU A 194 -24.25 -54.40 13.53
N SER A 195 -23.01 -54.20 14.00
CA SER A 195 -22.48 -54.23 15.39
C SER A 195 -21.31 -53.25 15.54
N THR A 196 -20.96 -52.96 16.79
CA THR A 196 -19.71 -52.32 17.24
C THR A 196 -18.44 -52.87 16.60
N GLU A 197 -17.47 -51.98 16.35
CA GLU A 197 -16.14 -52.17 16.95
C GLU A 197 -15.60 -50.83 17.47
N ILE A 198 -14.99 -50.83 18.66
CA ILE A 198 -14.52 -49.64 19.37
C ILE A 198 -12.99 -49.71 19.42
N ASN A 199 -12.31 -48.63 19.05
CA ASN A 199 -10.91 -48.43 19.45
C ASN A 199 -10.67 -46.99 19.89
N ASN A 200 -10.56 -46.82 21.22
CA ASN A 200 -10.28 -45.53 21.85
C ASN A 200 -8.78 -45.20 21.75
N SER A 201 -8.43 -44.04 21.19
CA SER A 201 -7.14 -43.40 21.46
C SER A 201 -7.37 -41.98 21.99
N ASN A 202 -7.28 -41.83 23.31
CA ASN A 202 -7.48 -40.55 23.99
C ASN A 202 -6.33 -39.59 23.68
N SER A 203 -6.61 -38.50 22.96
CA SER A 203 -5.76 -37.30 22.93
C SER A 203 -6.54 -36.11 23.48
N LYS A 204 -6.10 -35.58 24.63
CA LYS A 204 -6.75 -34.45 25.31
C LYS A 204 -6.67 -33.18 24.45
N PRO A 205 -7.70 -32.31 24.45
CA PRO A 205 -7.61 -31.02 23.76
C PRO A 205 -6.51 -30.16 24.38
N SER A 206 -5.53 -29.78 23.56
CA SER A 206 -4.38 -28.96 23.95
C SER A 206 -4.78 -27.49 24.09
N ASN A 207 -5.24 -27.09 25.27
CA ASN A 207 -5.36 -25.67 25.64
C ASN A 207 -3.96 -25.01 25.69
N GLN A 208 -3.49 -24.45 24.57
CA GLN A 208 -2.39 -23.50 24.55
C GLN A 208 -2.94 -22.07 24.60
N PRO A 209 -2.42 -21.19 25.47
CA PRO A 209 -2.86 -19.80 25.56
C PRO A 209 -2.41 -18.98 24.35
N HIS A 210 -3.16 -17.93 24.03
CA HIS A 210 -2.91 -17.06 22.87
C HIS A 210 -1.50 -16.43 22.90
N LYS A 211 -0.65 -16.83 21.95
CA LYS A 211 0.59 -16.13 21.56
C LYS A 211 0.26 -14.72 21.02
N LYS A 212 1.15 -13.76 21.25
CA LYS A 212 1.01 -12.36 20.79
C LYS A 212 1.70 -12.16 19.44
N SER A 213 1.49 -10.99 18.80
CA SER A 213 2.02 -10.67 17.46
C SER A 213 3.55 -10.81 17.35
N THR A 214 4.30 -10.47 18.40
CA THR A 214 5.76 -10.69 18.48
C THR A 214 6.16 -12.16 18.37
N ASP A 215 5.29 -13.08 18.80
CA ASP A 215 5.59 -14.51 18.82
C ASP A 215 5.33 -15.14 17.46
N ILE A 216 4.29 -14.67 16.74
CA ILE A 216 4.01 -15.06 15.34
C ILE A 216 5.14 -14.57 14.41
N ALA A 217 5.59 -13.32 14.58
CA ALA A 217 6.72 -12.79 13.83
C ALA A 217 8.02 -13.58 14.10
N LYS A 218 8.21 -14.06 15.35
CA LYS A 218 9.35 -14.92 15.73
C LYS A 218 9.27 -16.33 15.17
N ASP A 219 8.13 -17.02 15.29
CA ASP A 219 7.95 -18.36 14.71
C ASP A 219 8.18 -18.36 13.19
N ILE A 220 7.88 -17.24 12.51
CA ILE A 220 8.20 -17.06 11.08
C ILE A 220 9.70 -16.83 10.87
N SER A 221 10.36 -15.96 11.67
CA SER A 221 11.81 -15.74 11.52
C SER A 221 12.64 -17.00 11.80
N ASP A 222 12.26 -17.77 12.82
CA ASP A 222 12.94 -19.03 13.21
C ASP A 222 12.61 -20.20 12.25
N ARG A 223 11.58 -20.07 11.39
CA ARG A 223 11.25 -21.03 10.32
C ARG A 223 11.74 -20.64 8.93
N SER A 224 12.40 -19.49 8.77
CA SER A 224 12.92 -19.08 7.46
C SER A 224 14.01 -20.04 6.96
N SER A 225 13.64 -20.97 6.07
CA SER A 225 14.58 -21.88 5.42
C SER A 225 15.52 -21.05 4.56
N LYS A 226 16.77 -20.90 5.02
CA LYS A 226 17.76 -19.99 4.45
C LYS A 226 17.92 -20.25 2.95
N ILE A 227 17.38 -19.33 2.14
CA ILE A 227 17.26 -19.48 0.69
C ILE A 227 18.63 -19.79 0.07
N ILE A 228 18.73 -20.98 -0.54
CA ILE A 228 19.93 -21.44 -1.22
C ILE A 228 19.85 -20.97 -2.68
N TRP A 229 20.57 -19.89 -2.98
CA TRP A 229 20.85 -19.49 -4.35
C TRP A 229 21.85 -20.46 -4.97
N ARG A 230 21.70 -20.73 -6.27
CA ARG A 230 22.70 -21.52 -7.03
C ARG A 230 23.91 -20.68 -7.37
N GLU A 231 23.76 -19.36 -7.37
CA GLU A 231 24.76 -18.39 -7.81
C GLU A 231 25.28 -18.71 -9.22
N ALA A 232 24.34 -19.12 -10.09
CA ALA A 232 24.62 -19.62 -11.42
C ALA A 232 25.37 -18.58 -12.28
N GLY A 233 26.28 -19.08 -13.11
CA GLY A 233 27.32 -18.29 -13.77
C GLY A 233 26.84 -17.27 -14.80
N ARG A 234 27.81 -16.52 -15.35
CA ARG A 234 27.59 -15.47 -16.35
C ARG A 234 28.50 -15.61 -17.56
N ALA A 235 28.07 -15.10 -18.70
CA ALA A 235 28.86 -15.08 -19.93
C ALA A 235 30.07 -14.17 -19.77
N LYS A 236 31.28 -14.73 -19.91
CA LYS A 236 32.56 -13.99 -19.84
C LYS A 236 32.93 -13.28 -21.15
N GLY A 237 32.02 -13.28 -22.11
CA GLY A 237 32.17 -12.86 -23.51
C GLY A 237 31.31 -13.76 -24.40
N GLY A 238 30.94 -13.31 -25.61
CA GLY A 238 30.19 -14.15 -26.54
C GLY A 238 29.27 -13.39 -27.51
N ARG A 239 28.40 -14.16 -28.18
CA ARG A 239 27.44 -13.69 -29.18
C ARG A 239 26.41 -12.73 -28.54
N GLN A 240 26.19 -11.56 -29.13
CA GLN A 240 25.16 -10.63 -28.65
C GLN A 240 23.75 -11.12 -29.01
N LEU A 241 22.77 -10.83 -28.16
CA LEU A 241 21.35 -11.03 -28.45
C LEU A 241 20.94 -10.07 -29.58
N LYS A 242 20.29 -10.61 -30.63
CA LYS A 242 19.75 -9.81 -31.75
C LYS A 242 18.95 -8.62 -31.23
N SER A 243 19.25 -7.42 -31.72
CA SER A 243 18.52 -6.20 -31.34
C SER A 243 17.03 -6.33 -31.69
N PRO A 244 16.11 -6.02 -30.77
CA PRO A 244 14.69 -5.99 -31.09
C PRO A 244 14.41 -4.87 -32.12
N ASN A 245 13.41 -5.08 -32.98
CA ASN A 245 12.86 -3.96 -33.74
C ASN A 245 12.04 -3.07 -32.78
N LEU A 246 12.35 -1.77 -32.76
CA LEU A 246 11.73 -0.79 -31.88
C LEU A 246 10.73 0.13 -32.60
N THR A 247 10.46 -0.05 -33.90
CA THR A 247 9.46 0.77 -34.63
C THR A 247 8.07 0.66 -34.00
N LEU A 248 7.58 -0.56 -33.75
CA LEU A 248 6.31 -0.78 -33.07
C LEU A 248 6.30 -0.19 -31.65
N PHE A 249 7.39 -0.35 -30.89
CA PHE A 249 7.52 0.25 -29.55
C PHE A 249 7.58 1.78 -29.57
N TRP A 250 8.01 2.40 -30.68
CA TRP A 250 7.94 3.85 -30.88
C TRP A 250 6.51 4.31 -31.19
N LEU A 251 5.77 3.57 -32.03
CA LEU A 251 4.35 3.81 -32.27
C LEU A 251 3.50 3.61 -30.99
N GLU A 252 3.75 2.55 -30.22
CA GLU A 252 3.14 2.31 -28.90
C GLU A 252 3.26 3.54 -27.98
N LYS A 253 4.44 4.19 -27.94
CA LYS A 253 4.67 5.41 -27.15
C LYS A 253 3.90 6.63 -27.68
N ILE A 254 3.77 6.79 -28.99
CA ILE A 254 2.99 7.90 -29.58
C ILE A 254 1.50 7.74 -29.27
N VAL A 255 0.94 6.54 -29.51
CA VAL A 255 -0.47 6.25 -29.22
C VAL A 255 -0.77 6.50 -27.74
N ILE A 256 0.04 5.98 -26.83
CA ILE A 256 -0.18 6.13 -25.38
C ILE A 256 0.01 7.59 -24.92
N GLY A 257 0.96 8.33 -25.52
CA GLY A 257 1.10 9.77 -25.27
C GLY A 257 -0.13 10.57 -25.74
N ALA A 258 -0.68 10.27 -26.92
CA ALA A 258 -1.88 10.90 -27.46
C ALA A 258 -3.13 10.54 -26.65
N SER A 259 -3.31 9.27 -26.27
CA SER A 259 -4.41 8.82 -25.42
C SER A 259 -4.36 9.46 -24.02
N LEU A 260 -3.18 9.57 -23.40
CA LEU A 260 -3.03 10.23 -22.11
C LEU A 260 -3.29 11.74 -22.19
N TYR A 261 -2.83 12.41 -23.25
CA TYR A 261 -3.14 13.81 -23.53
C TYR A 261 -4.66 14.03 -23.68
N TRP A 262 -5.30 13.25 -24.55
CA TRP A 262 -6.74 13.35 -24.81
C TRP A 262 -7.56 13.07 -23.55
N LEU A 263 -7.27 11.98 -22.84
CA LEU A 263 -7.98 11.61 -21.61
C LEU A 263 -7.86 12.70 -20.54
N SER A 264 -6.64 13.23 -20.34
CA SER A 264 -6.39 14.28 -19.35
C SER A 264 -7.07 15.61 -19.72
N LEU A 265 -7.10 15.97 -21.01
CA LEU A 265 -7.79 17.17 -21.48
C LEU A 265 -9.32 17.04 -21.38
N THR A 266 -9.87 15.88 -21.73
CA THR A 266 -11.30 15.58 -21.60
C THR A 266 -11.75 15.62 -20.14
N ILE A 267 -10.97 15.03 -19.23
CA ILE A 267 -11.23 15.11 -17.78
C ILE A 267 -11.14 16.55 -17.28
N LEU A 268 -10.15 17.33 -17.75
CA LEU A 268 -10.04 18.75 -17.37
C LEU A 268 -11.26 19.54 -17.83
N LYS A 269 -11.69 19.41 -19.09
CA LYS A 269 -12.90 20.09 -19.61
C LYS A 269 -14.13 19.71 -18.78
N LEU A 270 -14.42 18.42 -18.66
CA LEU A 270 -15.54 17.90 -17.87
C LEU A 270 -15.53 18.42 -16.42
N THR A 271 -14.36 18.54 -15.80
CA THR A 271 -14.24 19.09 -14.43
C THR A 271 -14.57 20.59 -14.37
N LEU A 272 -14.10 21.37 -15.35
CA LEU A 272 -14.37 22.81 -15.44
C LEU A 272 -15.86 23.08 -15.72
N ASP A 273 -16.45 22.30 -16.64
CA ASP A 273 -17.85 22.39 -17.03
C ASP A 273 -18.76 22.05 -15.84
N ILE A 274 -18.59 20.87 -15.21
CA ILE A 274 -19.35 20.45 -14.01
C ILE A 274 -19.19 21.47 -12.87
N THR A 275 -17.99 22.03 -12.68
CA THR A 275 -17.78 23.05 -11.63
C THR A 275 -18.57 24.33 -11.92
N ASN A 276 -18.63 24.77 -13.18
CA ASN A 276 -19.41 25.95 -13.55
C ASN A 276 -20.92 25.69 -13.44
N ASP A 277 -21.42 24.55 -13.90
CA ASP A 277 -22.84 24.20 -13.79
C ASP A 277 -23.28 24.11 -12.32
N PHE A 278 -22.45 23.52 -11.45
CA PHE A 278 -22.68 23.48 -10.01
C PHE A 278 -22.64 24.88 -9.37
N LEU A 279 -21.76 25.78 -9.83
CA LEU A 279 -21.73 27.18 -9.38
C LEU A 279 -22.95 27.98 -9.84
N VAL A 280 -23.46 27.75 -11.05
CA VAL A 280 -24.71 28.37 -11.55
C VAL A 280 -25.94 27.90 -10.75
N TRP A 281 -25.95 26.64 -10.32
CA TRP A 281 -27.02 26.08 -9.49
C TRP A 281 -27.05 26.66 -8.05
N MET A 282 -25.94 27.19 -7.54
CA MET A 282 -25.87 27.79 -6.21
C MET A 282 -26.14 29.30 -6.22
N PRO A 283 -27.22 29.81 -5.58
CA PRO A 283 -27.69 31.18 -5.74
C PRO A 283 -26.75 32.29 -5.21
N TYR A 284 -25.73 31.94 -4.44
CA TYR A 284 -24.79 32.90 -3.82
C TYR A 284 -23.41 32.96 -4.50
N PHE A 285 -23.13 32.10 -5.47
CA PHE A 285 -21.83 32.06 -6.15
C PHE A 285 -21.94 32.51 -7.61
N ARG A 286 -20.89 33.15 -8.12
CA ARG A 286 -20.80 33.52 -9.54
C ARG A 286 -19.94 32.48 -10.27
N PRO A 287 -20.35 31.98 -11.46
CA PRO A 287 -19.56 31.02 -12.21
C PRO A 287 -18.24 31.63 -12.70
N ILE A 288 -17.21 30.79 -12.80
CA ILE A 288 -15.85 31.25 -13.03
C ILE A 288 -15.64 31.46 -14.54
N GLN A 289 -15.57 32.73 -14.94
CA GLN A 289 -15.54 33.15 -16.35
C GLN A 289 -14.33 32.64 -17.16
N ILE A 290 -13.27 32.14 -16.52
CA ILE A 290 -12.13 31.52 -17.23
C ILE A 290 -12.37 30.03 -17.54
N PHE A 291 -13.35 29.38 -16.90
CA PHE A 291 -13.66 27.96 -17.11
C PHE A 291 -14.49 27.73 -18.38
N TYR A 292 -15.34 28.70 -18.78
CA TYR A 292 -16.06 28.69 -20.06
C TYR A 292 -15.15 28.92 -21.30
N ARG A 293 -13.84 29.10 -21.11
CA ARG A 293 -12.88 29.28 -22.21
C ARG A 293 -12.15 27.98 -22.44
N ASP A 294 -11.99 27.58 -23.71
CA ASP A 294 -11.32 26.33 -24.07
C ASP A 294 -9.94 26.20 -23.39
N PRO A 295 -9.75 25.24 -22.45
CA PRO A 295 -8.52 25.12 -21.69
C PRO A 295 -7.35 24.60 -22.52
N THR A 296 -7.58 24.07 -23.74
CA THR A 296 -6.60 23.33 -24.55
C THR A 296 -5.25 24.03 -24.66
N ARG A 297 -5.21 25.33 -24.99
CA ARG A 297 -3.95 26.10 -25.09
C ARG A 297 -3.20 26.15 -23.76
N ASN A 298 -3.92 26.44 -22.67
CA ASN A 298 -3.32 26.54 -21.33
C ASN A 298 -2.86 25.16 -20.84
N PHE A 299 -3.58 24.10 -21.19
CA PHE A 299 -3.24 22.71 -20.88
C PHE A 299 -1.98 22.24 -21.62
N ILE A 300 -1.82 22.58 -22.91
CA ILE A 300 -0.59 22.31 -23.68
C ILE A 300 0.61 23.04 -23.04
N ILE A 301 0.46 24.30 -22.64
CA ILE A 301 1.50 25.06 -21.92
C ILE A 301 1.84 24.37 -20.59
N PHE A 302 0.84 24.00 -19.79
CA PHE A 302 1.02 23.28 -18.53
C PHE A 302 1.78 21.96 -18.72
N LEU A 303 1.39 21.12 -19.68
CA LEU A 303 2.08 19.87 -19.99
C LEU A 303 3.51 20.09 -20.51
N THR A 304 3.75 21.15 -21.26
CA THR A 304 5.10 21.51 -21.75
C THR A 304 6.02 21.91 -20.59
N VAL A 305 5.50 22.71 -19.64
CA VAL A 305 6.19 23.05 -18.39
C VAL A 305 6.43 21.78 -17.55
N LEU A 306 5.40 20.94 -17.37
CA LEU A 306 5.48 19.69 -16.62
C LEU A 306 6.55 18.75 -17.21
N PHE A 307 6.63 18.67 -18.54
CA PHE A 307 7.63 17.89 -19.27
C PHE A 307 9.06 18.40 -19.02
N VAL A 308 9.31 19.69 -19.27
CA VAL A 308 10.66 20.29 -19.16
C VAL A 308 11.15 20.32 -17.72
N PHE A 309 10.29 20.59 -16.75
CA PHE A 309 10.66 20.61 -15.34
C PHE A 309 10.54 19.23 -14.66
N SER A 310 10.04 18.21 -15.35
CA SER A 310 9.75 16.87 -14.80
C SER A 310 10.81 16.29 -13.85
N PRO A 311 12.13 16.37 -14.13
CA PRO A 311 13.11 15.70 -13.29
C PRO A 311 13.37 16.47 -11.99
N TRP A 312 13.12 17.78 -11.95
CA TRP A 312 13.19 18.59 -10.73
C TRP A 312 11.92 18.48 -9.90
N LEU A 313 10.76 18.32 -10.54
CA LEU A 313 9.49 18.06 -9.85
C LEU A 313 9.50 16.67 -9.18
N ILE A 314 9.98 15.63 -9.87
CA ILE A 314 10.15 14.29 -9.27
C ILE A 314 11.21 14.32 -8.15
N ASP A 315 12.35 14.99 -8.33
CA ASP A 315 13.31 15.21 -7.23
C ASP A 315 12.62 15.87 -6.02
N GLY A 316 11.80 16.92 -6.24
CA GLY A 316 11.09 17.63 -5.17
C GLY A 316 10.11 16.74 -4.41
N LEU A 317 9.26 15.99 -5.13
CA LEU A 317 8.33 15.02 -4.53
C LEU A 317 9.06 13.95 -3.70
N LEU A 318 10.17 13.42 -4.22
CA LEU A 318 10.96 12.38 -3.54
C LEU A 318 11.80 12.93 -2.37
N ILE A 319 12.24 14.19 -2.43
CA ILE A 319 12.89 14.88 -1.29
C ILE A 319 11.87 15.07 -0.16
N LEU A 320 10.70 15.65 -0.47
CA LEU A 320 9.69 16.02 0.52
C LEU A 320 8.98 14.80 1.13
N GLY A 321 8.61 13.81 0.31
CA GLY A 321 7.90 12.62 0.78
C GLY A 321 8.79 11.52 1.36
N TYR A 322 10.03 11.39 0.87
CA TYR A 322 10.85 10.18 1.11
C TYR A 322 12.35 10.46 1.37
N GLY A 323 12.76 11.72 1.57
CA GLY A 323 14.13 12.06 1.99
C GLY A 323 15.23 11.78 0.95
N LEU A 324 14.93 11.89 -0.35
CA LEU A 324 15.86 11.63 -1.45
C LEU A 324 17.18 12.40 -1.35
N GLN A 325 18.30 11.67 -1.36
CA GLN A 325 19.66 12.21 -1.30
C GLN A 325 20.43 11.99 -2.61
N ASN A 326 21.55 12.69 -2.78
CA ASN A 326 22.49 12.43 -3.88
C ASN A 326 23.40 11.26 -3.52
N LEU A 327 23.58 10.29 -4.42
CA LEU A 327 24.47 9.15 -4.20
C LEU A 327 25.87 9.48 -4.77
N PRO A 328 26.93 9.55 -3.93
CA PRO A 328 28.29 9.71 -4.42
C PRO A 328 28.74 8.51 -5.26
N THR A 329 29.46 8.77 -6.35
CA THR A 329 30.00 7.68 -7.20
C THR A 329 31.04 6.84 -6.44
N THR A 330 31.70 7.40 -5.43
CA THR A 330 32.57 6.67 -4.49
C THR A 330 31.79 5.65 -3.66
N THR A 331 30.63 6.02 -3.11
CA THR A 331 29.75 5.10 -2.40
C THR A 331 29.31 3.95 -3.29
N LEU A 332 28.88 4.21 -4.54
CA LEU A 332 28.53 3.14 -5.48
C LEU A 332 29.74 2.23 -5.79
N ILE A 333 30.96 2.75 -5.88
CA ILE A 333 32.17 1.93 -6.11
C ILE A 333 32.44 0.96 -4.96
N ASN A 334 32.03 1.28 -3.73
CA ASN A 334 32.20 0.38 -2.58
C ASN A 334 31.22 -0.80 -2.63
N TYR A 335 29.99 -0.59 -3.11
CA TYR A 335 28.95 -1.63 -3.24
C TYR A 335 29.05 -2.42 -4.56
N SER A 336 29.34 -1.75 -5.69
CA SER A 336 29.49 -2.38 -7.00
C SER A 336 30.43 -1.56 -7.89
N LYS A 337 31.69 -2.02 -7.98
CA LYS A 337 32.70 -1.50 -8.90
C LYS A 337 32.25 -1.77 -10.33
N GLU A 338 31.58 -2.91 -10.57
CA GLU A 338 31.01 -3.28 -11.86
C GLU A 338 29.91 -2.31 -12.34
N ALA A 339 28.92 -1.97 -11.50
CA ALA A 339 27.88 -1.00 -11.86
C ALA A 339 28.49 0.36 -12.26
N ASN A 340 29.49 0.84 -11.51
CA ASN A 340 30.23 2.04 -11.86
C ASN A 340 31.04 1.90 -13.17
N LYS A 341 31.70 0.76 -13.45
CA LYS A 341 32.38 0.50 -14.73
C LYS A 341 31.40 0.56 -15.90
N LEU A 342 30.23 -0.07 -15.74
CA LEU A 342 29.17 -0.16 -16.75
C LEU A 342 28.57 1.22 -17.05
N LEU A 343 28.25 2.01 -16.00
CA LEU A 343 27.83 3.41 -16.10
C LEU A 343 28.85 4.28 -16.84
N ARG A 344 30.15 4.18 -16.50
CA ARG A 344 31.22 4.94 -17.18
C ARG A 344 31.33 4.58 -18.66
N SER A 345 31.36 3.28 -18.97
CA SER A 345 31.41 2.78 -20.36
C SER A 345 30.21 3.26 -21.19
N PHE A 346 29.01 3.24 -20.61
CA PHE A 346 27.79 3.76 -21.25
C PHE A 346 27.87 5.27 -21.49
N CYS A 347 28.27 6.06 -20.48
CA CYS A 347 28.42 7.51 -20.59
C CYS A 347 29.41 7.91 -21.69
N GLN A 348 30.59 7.27 -21.72
CA GLN A 348 31.60 7.45 -22.76
C GLN A 348 31.05 7.12 -24.15
N LYS A 349 30.51 5.91 -24.35
CA LYS A 349 29.95 5.45 -25.64
C LYS A 349 28.79 6.29 -26.15
N ARG A 350 28.05 6.96 -25.26
CA ARG A 350 26.93 7.86 -25.60
C ARG A 350 27.27 9.35 -25.61
N LYS A 351 28.53 9.73 -25.34
CA LYS A 351 28.95 11.13 -25.13
C LYS A 351 28.10 11.89 -24.07
N ILE A 352 27.60 11.17 -23.06
CA ILE A 352 26.85 11.74 -21.94
C ILE A 352 27.86 12.12 -20.84
N GLN A 353 27.90 13.39 -20.44
CA GLN A 353 28.90 13.89 -19.49
C GLN A 353 28.85 13.19 -18.12
N LYS A 354 27.65 13.07 -17.51
CA LYS A 354 27.42 12.38 -16.24
C LYS A 354 25.93 12.08 -16.04
N ILE A 355 25.59 10.84 -15.66
CA ILE A 355 24.26 10.49 -15.14
C ILE A 355 24.19 10.89 -13.66
N LYS A 356 23.06 11.46 -13.21
CA LYS A 356 22.86 11.80 -11.80
C LYS A 356 22.43 10.55 -11.02
N LEU A 357 23.14 10.24 -9.94
CA LEU A 357 22.82 9.14 -9.05
C LEU A 357 22.19 9.66 -7.76
N LYS A 358 21.20 8.95 -7.26
CA LYS A 358 20.34 9.32 -6.14
C LYS A 358 20.07 8.12 -5.25
N ILE A 359 19.85 8.36 -3.96
CA ILE A 359 19.53 7.32 -2.99
C ILE A 359 18.33 7.69 -2.10
N LEU A 360 17.47 6.71 -1.83
CA LEU A 360 16.37 6.78 -0.86
C LEU A 360 16.74 6.03 0.42
N PRO A 361 16.60 6.65 1.62
CA PRO A 361 16.87 6.01 2.91
C PRO A 361 15.72 5.09 3.34
N ILE A 362 15.52 3.99 2.60
CA ILE A 362 14.50 2.96 2.86
C ILE A 362 15.08 1.56 2.67
N ASP A 363 14.58 0.59 3.43
CA ASP A 363 15.11 -0.78 3.50
C ASP A 363 14.62 -1.71 2.37
N VAL A 364 13.56 -1.29 1.65
CA VAL A 364 13.02 -2.03 0.51
C VAL A 364 13.96 -1.89 -0.69
N PRO A 365 14.47 -2.97 -1.30
CA PRO A 365 15.34 -2.89 -2.46
C PRO A 365 14.55 -2.45 -3.71
N ILE A 366 14.69 -1.19 -4.11
CA ILE A 366 14.07 -0.63 -5.31
C ILE A 366 15.08 0.18 -6.13
N ALA A 367 14.92 0.16 -7.45
CA ALA A 367 15.54 1.09 -8.37
C ALA A 367 14.48 1.65 -9.31
N PHE A 368 14.69 2.86 -9.80
CA PHE A 368 13.94 3.41 -10.92
C PHE A 368 14.67 4.61 -11.52
N SER A 369 14.23 5.05 -12.70
CA SER A 369 14.89 6.14 -13.43
C SER A 369 13.91 7.06 -14.16
N TYR A 370 14.29 8.35 -14.23
CA TYR A 370 13.48 9.43 -14.82
C TYR A 370 14.35 10.55 -15.42
N GLY A 371 13.74 11.39 -16.25
CA GLY A 371 14.39 12.45 -17.03
C GLY A 371 13.61 12.76 -18.31
N TRP A 372 13.78 13.94 -18.92
CA TRP A 372 13.27 14.21 -20.28
C TRP A 372 14.35 14.23 -21.37
N LEU A 373 15.62 14.38 -20.98
CA LEU A 373 16.80 14.28 -21.85
C LEU A 373 17.88 13.40 -21.19
N PRO A 374 18.77 12.75 -21.97
CA PRO A 374 19.90 11.99 -21.44
C PRO A 374 20.80 12.81 -20.48
N ARG A 375 20.98 14.12 -20.73
CA ARG A 375 21.74 15.04 -19.84
C ARG A 375 21.08 15.31 -18.48
N PHE A 376 19.79 15.03 -18.36
CA PHE A 376 19.01 15.23 -17.13
C PHE A 376 18.51 13.92 -16.52
N PHE A 377 18.93 12.78 -17.08
CA PHE A 377 18.59 11.44 -16.63
C PHE A 377 19.14 11.18 -15.22
N ARG A 378 18.30 10.59 -14.37
CA ARG A 378 18.57 10.32 -12.96
C ARG A 378 18.21 8.87 -12.67
N ILE A 379 19.09 8.18 -11.94
CA ILE A 379 18.83 6.84 -11.40
C ILE A 379 18.69 6.99 -9.89
N VAL A 380 17.55 6.57 -9.36
CA VAL A 380 17.30 6.40 -7.93
C VAL A 380 17.46 4.92 -7.59
N VAL A 381 18.19 4.65 -6.52
CA VAL A 381 18.16 3.36 -5.81
C VAL A 381 17.75 3.60 -4.36
N SER A 382 17.33 2.56 -3.65
CA SER A 382 17.21 2.62 -2.19
C SER A 382 18.50 2.15 -1.49
N GLN A 383 18.62 2.49 -0.21
CA GLN A 383 19.64 1.93 0.68
C GLN A 383 19.53 0.41 0.75
N GLY A 384 18.32 -0.11 0.93
CA GLY A 384 18.04 -1.55 0.90
C GLY A 384 18.48 -2.25 -0.39
N LEU A 385 18.49 -1.58 -1.56
CA LEU A 385 18.99 -2.20 -2.78
C LEU A 385 20.49 -2.44 -2.74
N LEU A 386 21.24 -1.51 -2.15
CA LEU A 386 22.68 -1.63 -2.01
C LEU A 386 23.08 -2.64 -0.91
N ASP A 387 22.28 -2.75 0.15
CA ASP A 387 22.57 -3.65 1.27
C ASP A 387 22.05 -5.10 1.09
N LYS A 388 21.10 -5.35 0.18
CA LYS A 388 20.46 -6.67 -0.02
C LYS A 388 20.88 -7.41 -1.29
N LEU A 389 21.46 -6.72 -2.28
CA LEU A 389 21.92 -7.31 -3.54
C LEU A 389 23.45 -7.41 -3.61
N ALA A 390 23.96 -8.42 -4.32
CA ALA A 390 25.39 -8.60 -4.57
C ALA A 390 25.96 -7.60 -5.60
N GLU A 391 27.30 -7.50 -5.71
CA GLU A 391 27.97 -6.56 -6.64
C GLU A 391 27.50 -6.73 -8.10
N ASP A 392 27.31 -7.96 -8.57
CA ASP A 392 26.88 -8.26 -9.94
C ASP A 392 25.36 -8.06 -10.12
N GLU A 393 24.56 -8.39 -9.10
CA GLU A 393 23.12 -8.15 -9.04
C GLU A 393 22.79 -6.65 -9.16
N ILE A 394 23.45 -5.82 -8.33
CA ILE A 394 23.41 -4.36 -8.42
C ILE A 394 23.79 -3.91 -9.85
N ALA A 395 24.82 -4.49 -10.46
CA ALA A 395 25.20 -4.17 -11.84
C ALA A 395 24.12 -4.56 -12.87
N THR A 396 23.37 -5.65 -12.67
CA THR A 396 22.23 -5.99 -13.55
C THR A 396 21.09 -4.97 -13.45
N ILE A 397 20.77 -4.48 -12.24
CA ILE A 397 19.76 -3.45 -12.06
C ILE A 397 20.21 -2.10 -12.64
N TYR A 398 21.46 -1.69 -12.43
CA TYR A 398 21.99 -0.48 -13.09
C TYR A 398 22.03 -0.60 -14.63
N ALA A 399 22.30 -1.79 -15.16
CA ALA A 399 22.22 -2.06 -16.60
C ALA A 399 20.78 -2.00 -17.15
N ARG A 400 19.79 -2.44 -16.36
CA ARG A 400 18.35 -2.28 -16.66
C ARG A 400 17.97 -0.81 -16.73
N GLU A 401 18.34 -0.01 -15.73
CA GLU A 401 17.93 1.40 -15.69
C GLU A 401 18.51 2.24 -16.83
N ILE A 402 19.81 2.10 -17.16
CA ILE A 402 20.37 2.79 -18.35
C ILE A 402 19.79 2.28 -19.69
N SER A 403 19.20 1.09 -19.71
CA SER A 403 18.56 0.57 -20.92
C SER A 403 17.31 1.38 -21.29
N HIS A 404 16.67 2.06 -20.34
CA HIS A 404 15.60 3.02 -20.66
C HIS A 404 16.12 4.24 -21.45
N VAL A 405 17.36 4.69 -21.22
CA VAL A 405 18.02 5.71 -22.06
C VAL A 405 18.27 5.19 -23.48
N LYS A 406 18.55 3.89 -23.64
CA LYS A 406 18.71 3.25 -24.97
C LYS A 406 17.36 3.05 -25.68
N ASN A 407 16.28 2.79 -24.96
CA ASN A 407 14.94 2.55 -25.49
C ASN A 407 14.13 3.84 -25.72
N GLY A 408 14.55 4.96 -25.10
CA GLY A 408 13.90 6.26 -25.26
C GLY A 408 12.46 6.27 -24.77
N ASP A 409 12.17 5.59 -23.66
CA ASP A 409 10.86 5.50 -22.99
C ASP A 409 10.81 6.32 -21.69
N PHE A 410 11.95 6.53 -21.04
CA PHE A 410 12.08 7.25 -19.76
C PHE A 410 11.39 8.63 -19.73
N TRP A 411 11.39 9.38 -20.83
CA TRP A 411 10.77 10.71 -20.92
C TRP A 411 9.24 10.66 -20.84
N LEU A 412 8.61 9.70 -21.52
CA LEU A 412 7.16 9.52 -21.51
C LEU A 412 6.71 8.99 -20.15
N MET A 413 7.47 8.04 -19.58
CA MET A 413 7.22 7.56 -18.22
C MET A 413 7.39 8.68 -17.17
N SER A 414 8.33 9.62 -17.34
CA SER A 414 8.54 10.72 -16.40
C SER A 414 7.37 11.70 -16.35
N ILE A 415 6.85 12.14 -17.51
CA ILE A 415 5.67 13.01 -17.55
C ILE A 415 4.40 12.25 -17.14
N ALA A 416 4.24 10.99 -17.56
CA ALA A 416 3.11 10.16 -17.20
C ALA A 416 3.03 9.92 -15.68
N THR A 417 4.15 9.58 -15.02
CA THR A 417 4.21 9.48 -13.56
C THR A 417 3.85 10.80 -12.89
N LEU A 418 4.28 11.97 -13.39
CA LEU A 418 3.89 13.25 -12.79
C LEU A 418 2.39 13.55 -12.95
N ILE A 419 1.78 13.23 -14.09
CA ILE A 419 0.34 13.34 -14.30
C ILE A 419 -0.41 12.45 -13.27
N LEU A 420 0.10 11.26 -12.97
CA LEU A 420 -0.46 10.37 -11.93
C LEU A 420 -0.20 10.84 -10.50
N GLN A 421 0.93 11.51 -10.24
CA GLN A 421 1.26 12.01 -8.90
C GLN A 421 0.33 13.14 -8.47
N ILE A 422 -0.25 13.94 -9.39
CA ILE A 422 -1.22 14.98 -9.04
C ILE A 422 -2.44 14.41 -8.27
N PRO A 423 -3.27 13.51 -8.84
CA PRO A 423 -4.40 12.95 -8.10
C PRO A 423 -3.95 12.05 -6.93
N TYR A 424 -2.84 11.32 -7.05
CA TYR A 424 -2.37 10.47 -5.95
C TYR A 424 -1.94 11.28 -4.72
N THR A 425 -1.22 12.40 -4.91
CA THR A 425 -0.83 13.29 -3.80
C THR A 425 -2.04 13.99 -3.18
N ILE A 426 -3.06 14.36 -3.96
CA ILE A 426 -4.32 14.90 -3.43
C ILE A 426 -5.02 13.86 -2.56
N TYR A 427 -5.17 12.62 -3.04
CA TYR A 427 -5.68 11.49 -2.22
C TYR A 427 -4.90 11.37 -0.91
N TRP A 428 -3.57 11.15 -0.98
CA TRP A 428 -2.78 10.90 0.22
C TRP A 428 -2.76 12.09 1.20
N GLN A 429 -2.59 13.32 0.70
CA GLN A 429 -2.47 14.51 1.55
C GLN A 429 -3.78 14.81 2.29
N LEU A 430 -4.92 14.64 1.61
CA LEU A 430 -6.25 14.80 2.24
C LEU A 430 -6.51 13.72 3.28
N THR A 431 -6.20 12.44 3.00
CA THR A 431 -6.39 11.39 4.00
C THR A 431 -5.49 11.59 5.21
N PHE A 432 -4.21 11.93 4.99
CA PHE A 432 -3.28 12.23 6.07
C PHE A 432 -3.75 13.42 6.94
N TRP A 433 -4.24 14.50 6.33
CA TRP A 433 -4.80 15.63 7.10
C TRP A 433 -6.11 15.28 7.82
N ALA A 434 -7.02 14.55 7.18
CA ALA A 434 -8.32 14.22 7.77
C ALA A 434 -8.22 13.23 8.94
N ASP A 435 -7.23 12.32 8.90
CA ASP A 435 -6.92 11.43 10.02
C ASP A 435 -6.09 12.18 11.10
N TRP A 436 -5.08 12.98 10.73
CA TRP A 436 -4.27 13.78 11.69
C TRP A 436 -5.10 14.82 12.48
N VAL A 437 -6.07 15.48 11.84
CA VAL A 437 -6.95 16.45 12.50
C VAL A 437 -7.91 15.75 13.47
N LEU A 438 -8.30 14.49 13.20
CA LEU A 438 -9.06 13.67 14.15
C LEU A 438 -8.19 13.31 15.36
N ASP A 439 -6.98 12.78 15.13
CA ASP A 439 -6.03 12.44 16.20
C ASP A 439 -5.80 13.64 17.13
N PHE A 440 -5.68 14.85 16.58
CA PHE A 440 -5.50 16.09 17.33
C PHE A 440 -6.70 16.48 18.21
N VAL A 441 -7.93 16.18 17.79
CA VAL A 441 -9.13 16.42 18.62
C VAL A 441 -9.28 15.33 19.68
N GLU A 442 -9.07 14.06 19.32
CA GLU A 442 -9.19 12.92 20.25
C GLU A 442 -8.11 12.90 21.33
N CYS A 443 -6.89 13.40 21.05
CA CYS A 443 -5.82 13.53 22.05
C CYS A 443 -6.06 14.65 23.09
N GLY A 444 -7.14 15.44 22.97
CA GLY A 444 -7.50 16.51 23.89
C GLY A 444 -7.03 17.89 23.44
N LEU A 445 -7.99 18.82 23.33
CA LEU A 445 -7.75 20.19 22.88
C LEU A 445 -7.10 21.06 23.97
N PRO A 446 -6.01 21.81 23.67
CA PRO A 446 -5.32 22.65 24.65
C PRO A 446 -6.21 23.64 25.41
N ASP A 447 -5.91 23.85 26.69
CA ASP A 447 -6.74 24.67 27.59
C ASP A 447 -6.76 26.17 27.31
N PHE A 448 -5.85 26.67 26.46
CA PHE A 448 -5.93 28.05 25.98
C PHE A 448 -7.06 28.29 24.97
N LEU A 449 -7.72 27.23 24.45
CA LEU A 449 -8.81 27.36 23.49
C LEU A 449 -10.15 27.66 24.20
N PRO A 450 -10.84 28.77 23.85
CA PRO A 450 -12.18 29.08 24.35
C PRO A 450 -13.17 27.93 24.18
N GLU A 451 -14.10 27.77 25.13
CA GLU A 451 -15.08 26.68 25.14
C GLU A 451 -15.94 26.62 23.87
N PHE A 452 -16.30 27.78 23.30
CA PHE A 452 -17.00 27.85 22.01
C PHE A 452 -16.22 27.13 20.89
N ILE A 453 -14.89 27.29 20.84
CA ILE A 453 -14.04 26.60 19.86
C ILE A 453 -13.93 25.11 20.21
N LYS A 454 -13.80 24.75 21.50
CA LYS A 454 -13.81 23.34 21.93
C LYS A 454 -15.12 22.62 21.53
N SER A 455 -16.27 23.31 21.54
CA SER A 455 -17.57 22.79 21.12
C SER A 455 -17.79 22.76 19.60
N CYS A 456 -17.36 23.79 18.86
CA CYS A 456 -17.56 23.84 17.41
C CYS A 456 -16.55 23.02 16.60
N LEU A 457 -15.32 22.84 17.10
CA LEU A 457 -14.26 22.18 16.34
C LEU A 457 -14.56 20.72 15.97
N PRO A 458 -15.11 19.84 16.84
CA PRO A 458 -15.47 18.48 16.46
C PRO A 458 -16.48 18.41 15.30
N ILE A 459 -17.42 19.36 15.23
CA ILE A 459 -18.42 19.45 14.15
C ILE A 459 -17.73 19.83 12.82
N LEU A 460 -16.85 20.83 12.85
CA LEU A 460 -16.04 21.24 11.70
C LEU A 460 -15.12 20.12 11.20
N VAL A 461 -14.50 19.38 12.11
CA VAL A 461 -13.66 18.22 11.78
C VAL A 461 -14.48 17.09 11.17
N SER A 462 -15.67 16.79 11.68
CA SER A 462 -16.57 15.81 11.08
C SER A 462 -16.95 16.16 9.64
N GLY A 463 -17.35 17.42 9.39
CA GLY A 463 -17.63 17.92 8.05
C GLY A 463 -16.42 17.88 7.11
N PHE A 464 -15.23 18.27 7.61
CA PHE A 464 -13.98 18.17 6.85
C PHE A 464 -13.61 16.73 6.50
N ARG A 465 -13.83 15.76 7.39
CA ARG A 465 -13.56 14.33 7.12
C ARG A 465 -14.46 13.79 6.01
N VAL A 466 -15.75 14.15 5.97
CA VAL A 466 -16.65 13.74 4.87
C VAL A 466 -16.22 14.35 3.54
N PHE A 467 -15.87 15.65 3.53
CA PHE A 467 -15.32 16.31 2.33
C PHE A 467 -14.02 15.63 1.86
N ALA A 468 -13.08 15.37 2.76
CA ALA A 468 -11.82 14.70 2.46
C ALA A 468 -12.04 13.27 1.96
N ALA A 469 -13.01 12.53 2.51
CA ALA A 469 -13.37 11.18 2.07
C ALA A 469 -13.88 11.17 0.62
N ILE A 470 -14.75 12.11 0.25
CA ILE A 470 -15.29 12.25 -1.11
C ILE A 470 -14.17 12.63 -2.09
N ILE A 471 -13.41 13.69 -1.81
CA ILE A 471 -12.38 14.18 -2.73
C ILE A 471 -11.21 13.19 -2.86
N SER A 472 -10.79 12.54 -1.77
CA SER A 472 -9.72 11.51 -1.84
C SER A 472 -10.17 10.25 -2.57
N THR A 473 -11.43 9.83 -2.43
CA THR A 473 -12.03 8.73 -3.22
C THR A 473 -12.03 9.06 -4.71
N LEU A 474 -12.54 10.23 -5.08
CA LEU A 474 -12.55 10.69 -6.48
C LEU A 474 -11.13 10.81 -7.04
N SER A 475 -10.19 11.32 -6.25
CA SER A 475 -8.78 11.45 -6.64
C SER A 475 -8.10 10.08 -6.82
N TYR A 476 -8.37 9.09 -5.98
CA TYR A 476 -7.84 7.74 -6.14
C TYR A 476 -8.44 7.03 -7.38
N GLY A 477 -9.74 7.24 -7.65
CA GLY A 477 -10.38 6.79 -8.89
C GLY A 477 -9.75 7.44 -10.13
N LEU A 478 -9.49 8.75 -10.09
CA LEU A 478 -8.82 9.49 -11.16
C LEU A 478 -7.37 9.04 -11.39
N TYR A 479 -6.62 8.74 -10.33
CA TYR A 479 -5.30 8.11 -10.41
C TYR A 479 -5.36 6.78 -11.18
N TRP A 480 -6.34 5.91 -10.88
CA TRP A 480 -6.53 4.66 -11.62
C TRP A 480 -6.96 4.89 -13.08
N LEU A 481 -7.90 5.81 -13.32
CA LEU A 481 -8.39 6.16 -14.66
C LEU A 481 -7.24 6.59 -15.59
N LEU A 482 -6.38 7.50 -15.13
CA LEU A 482 -5.22 7.97 -15.87
C LEU A 482 -4.11 6.91 -15.99
N LYS A 483 -4.05 5.93 -15.07
CA LYS A 483 -3.04 4.86 -15.04
C LYS A 483 -3.26 3.85 -16.18
N PHE A 484 -4.51 3.51 -16.50
CA PHE A 484 -4.88 2.50 -17.52
C PHE A 484 -4.09 2.59 -18.85
N PRO A 485 -4.08 3.71 -19.60
CA PRO A 485 -3.37 3.78 -20.89
C PRO A 485 -1.86 3.55 -20.77
N ILE A 486 -1.26 3.84 -19.60
CA ILE A 486 0.18 3.70 -19.37
C ILE A 486 0.57 2.25 -19.08
N LEU A 487 -0.36 1.41 -18.57
CA LEU A 487 -0.10 0.02 -18.18
C LEU A 487 0.50 -0.81 -19.32
N TRP A 488 0.04 -0.63 -20.55
CA TRP A 488 0.60 -1.34 -21.72
C TRP A 488 2.09 -1.04 -21.91
N LEU A 489 2.46 0.25 -21.95
CA LEU A 489 3.86 0.67 -22.06
C LEU A 489 4.69 0.20 -20.86
N SER A 490 4.12 0.26 -19.65
CA SER A 490 4.73 -0.20 -18.41
C SER A 490 5.10 -1.68 -18.46
N ARG A 491 4.25 -2.55 -19.03
CA ARG A 491 4.61 -3.96 -19.27
C ARG A 491 5.63 -4.13 -20.40
N ARG A 492 5.45 -3.43 -21.53
CA ARG A 492 6.29 -3.59 -22.73
C ARG A 492 7.75 -3.16 -22.50
N ARG A 493 7.98 -2.03 -21.81
CA ARG A 493 9.31 -1.51 -21.51
C ARG A 493 10.18 -2.48 -20.71
N VAL A 494 9.58 -3.26 -19.81
CA VAL A 494 10.27 -4.20 -18.91
C VAL A 494 10.98 -5.30 -19.70
N TYR A 495 10.31 -5.93 -20.68
CA TYR A 495 10.95 -6.96 -21.51
C TYR A 495 12.15 -6.41 -22.31
N TYR A 496 12.09 -5.16 -22.76
CA TYR A 496 13.19 -4.51 -23.48
C TYR A 496 14.33 -4.07 -22.55
N SER A 497 14.05 -3.61 -21.33
CA SER A 497 15.09 -3.26 -20.35
C SER A 497 15.80 -4.51 -19.81
N ASP A 498 15.04 -5.57 -19.52
CA ASP A 498 15.58 -6.82 -18.96
C ASP A 498 16.47 -7.52 -20.01
N ARG A 499 16.04 -7.61 -21.29
CA ARG A 499 16.86 -8.11 -22.42
C ARG A 499 18.16 -7.33 -22.60
N LEU A 500 18.10 -6.00 -22.51
CA LEU A 500 19.27 -5.15 -22.69
C LEU A 500 20.21 -5.19 -21.49
N ALA A 501 19.70 -5.32 -20.27
CA ALA A 501 20.50 -5.56 -19.08
C ALA A 501 21.36 -6.83 -19.23
N CYS A 502 20.75 -7.96 -19.60
CA CYS A 502 21.46 -9.20 -19.87
C CYS A 502 22.54 -9.04 -20.95
N ASN A 503 22.25 -8.32 -22.05
CA ASN A 503 23.24 -8.07 -23.12
C ASN A 503 24.31 -7.01 -22.74
N LEU A 504 24.19 -6.34 -21.60
CA LEU A 504 25.18 -5.37 -21.09
C LEU A 504 26.06 -5.96 -19.99
N THR A 505 25.56 -6.91 -19.20
CA THR A 505 26.30 -7.60 -18.12
C THR A 505 26.80 -9.00 -18.49
N GLY A 506 26.20 -9.64 -19.50
CA GLY A 506 26.36 -11.08 -19.74
C GLY A 506 25.71 -11.96 -18.66
N ASN A 507 24.94 -11.37 -17.75
CA ASN A 507 24.49 -11.99 -16.51
C ASN A 507 22.95 -12.04 -16.41
N PRO A 508 22.29 -13.03 -17.03
CA PRO A 508 20.85 -13.25 -16.87
C PRO A 508 20.51 -13.82 -15.47
N ASN A 509 21.38 -14.66 -14.90
CA ASN A 509 21.15 -15.29 -13.60
C ASN A 509 21.16 -14.27 -12.46
N GLY A 510 22.12 -13.34 -12.41
CA GLY A 510 22.12 -12.23 -11.46
C GLY A 510 20.88 -11.32 -11.57
N LEU A 511 20.29 -11.18 -12.76
CA LEU A 511 19.02 -10.45 -12.91
C LEU A 511 17.83 -11.26 -12.38
N THR A 512 17.80 -12.58 -12.59
CA THR A 512 16.84 -13.51 -11.96
C THR A 512 16.89 -13.42 -10.44
N ARG A 513 18.11 -13.54 -9.85
CA ARG A 513 18.31 -13.40 -8.39
C ARG A 513 17.88 -12.02 -7.89
N SER A 514 18.27 -10.94 -8.59
CA SER A 514 17.85 -9.58 -8.25
C SER A 514 16.32 -9.41 -8.22
N ILE A 515 15.61 -9.89 -9.25
CA ILE A 515 14.15 -9.80 -9.34
C ILE A 515 13.48 -10.57 -8.20
N LEU A 516 13.94 -11.78 -7.89
CA LEU A 516 13.38 -12.58 -6.80
C LEU A 516 13.68 -11.97 -5.42
N LYS A 517 14.92 -11.55 -5.16
CA LYS A 517 15.30 -10.86 -3.91
C LYS A 517 14.46 -9.60 -3.69
N ILE A 518 14.23 -8.81 -4.75
CA ILE A 518 13.32 -7.65 -4.69
C ILE A 518 11.87 -8.05 -4.39
N THR A 519 11.38 -9.12 -5.02
CA THR A 519 10.00 -9.62 -4.80
C THR A 519 9.78 -10.07 -3.36
N ILE A 520 10.73 -10.82 -2.78
CA ILE A 520 10.70 -11.28 -1.39
C ILE A 520 10.78 -10.10 -0.41
N GLU A 521 11.74 -9.19 -0.59
CA GLU A 521 11.95 -8.09 0.33
C GLU A 521 10.82 -7.04 0.29
N MET A 522 10.10 -6.91 -0.84
CA MET A 522 8.85 -6.14 -0.90
C MET A 522 7.75 -6.77 -0.03
N ALA A 523 7.60 -8.09 -0.02
CA ALA A 523 6.64 -8.77 0.85
C ALA A 523 7.04 -8.65 2.34
N ASN A 524 8.33 -8.84 2.64
CA ASN A 524 8.88 -8.65 3.98
C ASN A 524 8.66 -7.21 4.49
N ASP A 525 8.78 -6.19 3.65
CA ASP A 525 8.47 -4.81 4.01
C ASP A 525 7.00 -4.62 4.37
N ILE A 526 6.07 -5.12 3.55
CA ILE A 526 4.62 -5.03 3.83
C ILE A 526 4.27 -5.72 5.16
N GLN A 527 4.87 -6.89 5.43
CA GLN A 527 4.70 -7.61 6.70
C GLN A 527 5.26 -6.82 7.89
N ASN A 528 6.42 -6.18 7.75
CA ASN A 528 7.06 -5.40 8.81
C ASN A 528 6.42 -4.02 9.05
N GLN A 529 5.87 -3.38 8.01
CA GLN A 529 5.18 -2.08 8.11
C GLN A 529 3.68 -2.22 8.40
N GLY A 530 3.11 -3.42 8.18
CA GLY A 530 1.69 -3.71 8.33
C GLY A 530 0.78 -3.11 7.25
N LYS A 531 1.33 -2.51 6.18
CA LYS A 531 0.61 -1.83 5.09
C LYS A 531 1.51 -1.57 3.87
N VAL A 532 0.93 -1.28 2.71
CA VAL A 532 1.72 -0.89 1.53
C VAL A 532 2.20 0.56 1.65
N ARG A 533 3.52 0.79 1.46
CA ARG A 533 4.10 2.14 1.42
C ARG A 533 3.63 2.89 0.17
N ASN A 534 3.18 4.14 0.35
CA ASN A 534 2.69 5.01 -0.73
C ASN A 534 3.69 5.23 -1.89
N LEU A 535 5.00 5.11 -1.64
CA LEU A 535 6.03 5.12 -2.69
C LEU A 535 5.88 3.93 -3.66
N LEU A 536 5.68 2.73 -3.13
CA LEU A 536 5.60 1.48 -3.89
C LEU A 536 4.34 1.44 -4.77
N GLU A 537 3.26 2.05 -4.29
CA GLU A 537 1.99 2.19 -5.02
C GLU A 537 2.04 3.30 -6.09
N SER A 538 2.55 4.48 -5.75
CA SER A 538 2.44 5.67 -6.61
C SER A 538 3.55 5.82 -7.66
N PHE A 539 4.73 5.25 -7.40
CA PHE A 539 5.84 5.17 -8.37
C PHE A 539 5.96 3.78 -9.02
N GLU A 540 4.99 2.87 -8.79
CA GLU A 540 4.98 1.47 -9.24
C GLU A 540 5.43 1.30 -10.70
N LEU A 541 4.91 2.11 -11.64
CA LEU A 541 5.17 2.01 -13.08
C LEU A 541 6.65 2.21 -13.48
N LEU A 542 7.49 2.72 -12.58
CA LEU A 542 8.92 2.92 -12.82
C LEU A 542 9.81 1.79 -12.28
N MET A 543 9.26 0.88 -11.46
CA MET A 543 10.01 -0.10 -10.67
C MET A 543 10.48 -1.34 -11.48
N PRO A 544 11.27 -2.25 -10.89
CA PRO A 544 11.61 -3.55 -11.48
C PRO A 544 10.57 -4.64 -11.25
N VAL A 545 9.71 -4.51 -10.24
CA VAL A 545 8.69 -5.48 -9.82
C VAL A 545 7.42 -4.73 -9.40
N GLY A 546 6.25 -5.27 -9.72
CA GLY A 546 4.94 -4.69 -9.36
C GLY A 546 4.52 -5.15 -7.97
N ILE A 547 4.15 -4.20 -7.11
CA ILE A 547 3.87 -4.47 -5.68
C ILE A 547 2.76 -5.51 -5.49
N ASN A 548 1.72 -5.49 -6.33
CA ASN A 548 0.61 -6.44 -6.24
C ASN A 548 1.01 -7.89 -6.55
N GLN A 549 1.99 -8.11 -7.44
CA GLN A 549 2.54 -9.46 -7.67
C GLN A 549 3.48 -9.87 -6.52
N ALA A 550 4.20 -8.90 -5.93
CA ALA A 550 5.13 -9.15 -4.84
C ALA A 550 4.47 -9.62 -3.53
N ILE A 551 3.29 -9.09 -3.16
CA ILE A 551 2.55 -9.45 -1.91
C ILE A 551 2.57 -10.96 -1.69
N THR A 552 1.88 -11.72 -2.54
CA THR A 552 1.70 -13.16 -2.34
C THR A 552 2.90 -13.96 -2.81
N VAL A 553 3.43 -13.70 -4.02
CA VAL A 553 4.55 -14.47 -4.57
C VAL A 553 5.79 -14.34 -3.68
N GLY A 554 6.13 -13.13 -3.23
CA GLY A 554 7.31 -12.87 -2.39
C GLY A 554 7.23 -13.57 -1.03
N SER A 555 6.05 -13.53 -0.39
CA SER A 555 5.83 -14.14 0.94
C SER A 555 5.85 -15.68 0.94
N VAL A 556 5.55 -16.31 -0.20
CA VAL A 556 5.56 -17.78 -0.38
C VAL A 556 6.92 -18.25 -0.90
N CYS A 557 7.57 -17.46 -1.77
CA CYS A 557 8.93 -17.71 -2.26
C CYS A 557 10.00 -17.75 -1.17
N SER A 558 9.78 -17.10 -0.02
CA SER A 558 10.72 -17.15 1.12
C SER A 558 10.68 -18.44 1.93
N HIS A 559 9.68 -19.30 1.70
CA HIS A 559 9.43 -20.52 2.49
C HIS A 559 9.30 -21.80 1.65
N SER A 560 9.33 -21.71 0.31
CA SER A 560 9.00 -22.82 -0.59
C SER A 560 9.76 -22.76 -1.92
N ASN A 561 9.64 -23.82 -2.73
CA ASN A 561 10.45 -23.98 -3.93
C ASN A 561 10.01 -23.06 -5.09
N PHE A 562 10.94 -22.22 -5.56
CA PHE A 562 10.69 -21.16 -6.55
C PHE A 562 9.99 -21.65 -7.83
N GLU A 563 10.50 -22.69 -8.49
CA GLU A 563 10.05 -23.03 -9.85
C GLU A 563 8.56 -23.38 -9.91
N SER A 564 8.06 -24.10 -8.90
CA SER A 564 6.66 -24.51 -8.79
C SER A 564 5.69 -23.32 -8.82
N ILE A 565 5.99 -22.24 -8.08
CA ILE A 565 5.10 -21.07 -7.91
C ILE A 565 4.79 -20.42 -9.26
N PHE A 566 5.76 -20.42 -10.17
CA PHE A 566 5.67 -19.81 -11.50
C PHE A 566 5.02 -20.71 -12.57
N ASN A 567 4.56 -21.92 -12.20
CA ASN A 567 3.95 -22.86 -13.14
C ASN A 567 2.70 -22.28 -13.82
N TRP A 568 1.77 -21.69 -13.05
CA TRP A 568 0.58 -21.02 -13.59
C TRP A 568 0.95 -19.87 -14.54
N ASP A 569 1.90 -19.01 -14.15
CA ASP A 569 2.38 -17.88 -14.96
C ASP A 569 2.92 -18.34 -16.32
N ILE A 570 3.53 -19.53 -16.38
CA ILE A 570 4.18 -20.08 -17.58
C ILE A 570 3.21 -20.87 -18.45
N VAL A 571 2.30 -21.66 -17.85
CA VAL A 571 1.49 -22.68 -18.53
C VAL A 571 0.07 -22.22 -18.86
N ASN A 572 -0.54 -21.35 -18.04
CA ASN A 572 -1.94 -20.97 -18.22
C ASN A 572 -2.15 -20.09 -19.48
N PRO A 573 -3.03 -20.44 -20.43
CA PRO A 573 -3.16 -19.71 -21.70
C PRO A 573 -3.85 -18.34 -21.54
N TYR A 574 -4.69 -18.16 -20.52
CA TYR A 574 -5.43 -16.92 -20.26
C TYR A 574 -4.58 -15.88 -19.49
N SER A 575 -3.45 -16.30 -18.91
CA SER A 575 -2.54 -15.46 -18.11
C SER A 575 -2.12 -14.15 -18.78
N HIS A 576 -2.08 -14.05 -20.11
CA HIS A 576 -1.83 -12.77 -20.79
C HIS A 576 -3.01 -11.79 -20.67
N TRP A 577 -4.24 -12.28 -20.87
CA TRP A 577 -5.47 -11.50 -20.75
C TRP A 577 -5.71 -11.05 -19.29
N LEU A 578 -5.47 -11.95 -18.33
CA LEU A 578 -5.62 -11.65 -16.91
C LEU A 578 -4.63 -10.59 -16.41
N ALA A 579 -3.46 -10.47 -17.04
CA ALA A 579 -2.43 -9.47 -16.71
C ALA A 579 -2.61 -8.13 -17.47
N ILE A 580 -3.75 -7.88 -18.13
CA ILE A 580 -3.99 -6.62 -18.86
C ILE A 580 -4.08 -5.40 -17.92
N ASN A 581 -4.50 -5.60 -16.67
CA ASN A 581 -4.58 -4.55 -15.64
C ASN A 581 -3.30 -4.41 -14.80
N ASP A 582 -2.28 -5.24 -15.04
CA ASP A 582 -1.05 -5.25 -14.24
C ASP A 582 -0.07 -4.17 -14.68
N SER A 583 0.61 -3.55 -13.71
CA SER A 583 1.71 -2.61 -13.92
C SER A 583 2.94 -3.24 -14.60
N HIS A 584 3.13 -4.55 -14.43
CA HIS A 584 4.31 -5.32 -14.82
C HIS A 584 3.93 -6.62 -15.54
N PRO A 585 4.81 -7.19 -16.39
CA PRO A 585 4.59 -8.53 -16.90
C PRO A 585 4.81 -9.56 -15.79
N LEU A 586 4.00 -10.63 -15.81
CA LEU A 586 4.07 -11.77 -14.89
C LEU A 586 5.50 -12.24 -14.64
N LEU A 587 5.86 -12.40 -13.37
CA LEU A 587 7.20 -12.79 -12.94
C LEU A 587 7.64 -14.11 -13.58
N GLY A 588 6.80 -15.15 -13.59
CA GLY A 588 7.18 -16.44 -14.18
C GLY A 588 7.53 -16.35 -15.68
N LYS A 589 6.82 -15.53 -16.44
CA LYS A 589 7.11 -15.30 -17.87
C LYS A 589 8.42 -14.53 -18.07
N ARG A 590 8.72 -13.55 -17.20
CA ARG A 590 10.00 -12.83 -17.23
C ARG A 590 11.16 -13.77 -16.91
N LEU A 591 11.06 -14.54 -15.82
CA LEU A 591 12.11 -15.46 -15.38
C LEU A 591 12.38 -16.57 -16.42
N LYS A 592 11.33 -17.10 -17.09
CA LYS A 592 11.50 -18.03 -18.22
C LYS A 592 12.20 -17.40 -19.44
N ILE A 593 12.01 -16.09 -19.68
CA ILE A 593 12.78 -15.39 -20.73
C ILE A 593 14.25 -15.20 -20.30
N LEU A 594 14.54 -15.03 -19.01
CA LEU A 594 15.91 -14.97 -18.50
C LEU A 594 16.62 -16.33 -18.56
N SER A 595 15.93 -17.45 -18.26
CA SER A 595 16.50 -18.80 -18.45
C SER A 595 16.80 -19.09 -19.93
N LEU A 596 15.93 -18.67 -20.85
CA LEU A 596 16.21 -18.76 -22.29
C LEU A 596 17.42 -17.92 -22.73
N TYR A 597 17.72 -16.80 -22.05
CA TYR A 597 18.96 -16.04 -22.29
C TYR A 597 20.20 -16.72 -21.68
N ALA A 598 20.08 -17.38 -20.53
CA ALA A 598 21.16 -18.21 -19.97
C ALA A 598 21.50 -19.37 -20.93
N ASN A 599 20.48 -20.11 -21.38
CA ASN A 599 20.61 -21.21 -22.33
C ASN A 599 21.22 -20.77 -23.68
N PHE A 600 20.84 -19.59 -24.20
CA PHE A 600 21.45 -19.00 -25.41
C PHE A 600 22.97 -18.76 -25.28
N TRP A 601 23.46 -18.51 -24.06
CA TRP A 601 24.89 -18.36 -23.76
C TRP A 601 25.51 -19.63 -23.17
N GLN A 602 24.83 -20.78 -23.21
CA GLN A 602 25.27 -22.06 -22.65
C GLN A 602 25.65 -21.97 -21.16
N LEU A 603 24.92 -21.13 -20.42
CA LEU A 603 25.05 -20.98 -18.98
C LEU A 603 24.08 -21.92 -18.25
N GLU A 604 24.48 -22.43 -17.10
CA GLU A 604 23.56 -23.01 -16.12
C GLU A 604 22.50 -21.99 -15.72
N THR A 605 21.29 -22.46 -15.41
CA THR A 605 20.16 -21.62 -15.02
C THR A 605 20.02 -21.53 -13.51
N GLU A 606 19.72 -20.33 -13.01
CA GLU A 606 19.39 -20.12 -11.59
C GLU A 606 18.10 -20.87 -11.18
N LEU A 607 17.18 -21.11 -12.13
CA LEU A 607 15.87 -21.74 -11.92
C LEU A 607 15.57 -22.77 -13.01
N ASN A 608 15.18 -23.99 -12.66
CA ASN A 608 14.86 -25.06 -13.61
C ASN A 608 13.42 -24.96 -14.16
N LEU A 609 13.09 -23.86 -14.83
CA LEU A 609 11.74 -23.56 -15.33
C LEU A 609 11.32 -24.36 -16.59
N GLU A 610 12.23 -25.15 -17.18
CA GLU A 610 11.96 -25.93 -18.39
C GLU A 610 11.47 -27.35 -18.07
N ASN A 611 11.97 -27.98 -17.00
CA ASN A 611 11.58 -29.34 -16.60
C ASN A 611 10.34 -29.38 -15.67
N LEU A 612 9.55 -28.31 -15.58
CA LEU A 612 8.43 -28.21 -14.64
C LEU A 612 7.42 -29.36 -14.77
N ASN A 613 6.99 -29.68 -15.99
CA ASN A 613 6.06 -30.79 -16.22
C ASN A 613 6.70 -32.15 -15.92
N ALA A 614 7.98 -32.35 -16.29
CA ALA A 614 8.69 -33.61 -16.06
C ALA A 614 8.91 -33.90 -14.56
N ASN A 615 9.43 -32.92 -13.82
CA ASN A 615 9.74 -33.05 -12.39
C ASN A 615 8.46 -33.24 -11.53
N ALA A 616 7.34 -32.63 -11.94
CA ALA A 616 6.04 -32.86 -11.29
C ALA A 616 5.49 -34.26 -11.58
N ILE A 617 5.72 -34.79 -12.79
CA ILE A 617 5.34 -36.15 -13.18
C ILE A 617 6.15 -37.22 -12.44
N GLU A 618 7.45 -36.98 -12.19
CA GLU A 618 8.29 -37.88 -11.39
C GLU A 618 7.94 -37.87 -9.90
N LYS A 619 7.88 -36.69 -9.27
CA LYS A 619 7.66 -36.59 -7.81
C LYS A 619 6.33 -37.18 -7.33
N ASN A 620 5.29 -37.13 -8.17
CA ASN A 620 3.93 -37.50 -7.76
C ASN A 620 3.51 -38.93 -8.19
N GLN A 621 4.42 -39.74 -8.76
CA GLN A 621 4.16 -41.13 -9.22
C GLN A 621 2.86 -41.32 -10.03
N LEU A 622 2.49 -40.33 -10.85
CA LEU A 622 1.17 -40.25 -11.47
C LEU A 622 0.87 -41.39 -12.45
N SER A 623 -0.39 -41.82 -12.52
CA SER A 623 -0.87 -42.85 -13.46
C SER A 623 -0.79 -42.38 -14.92
N LYS A 624 -0.75 -43.30 -15.91
CA LYS A 624 -0.61 -42.97 -17.35
C LYS A 624 -1.58 -41.86 -17.80
N ASN A 625 -2.87 -42.00 -17.51
CA ASN A 625 -3.92 -41.06 -17.91
C ASN A 625 -3.75 -39.68 -17.22
N GLN A 626 -3.15 -39.65 -16.02
CA GLN A 626 -2.78 -38.40 -15.35
C GLN A 626 -1.53 -37.79 -15.99
N LYS A 627 -0.52 -38.59 -16.37
CA LYS A 627 0.66 -38.12 -17.10
C LYS A 627 0.25 -37.47 -18.43
N GLU A 628 -0.68 -38.06 -19.18
CA GLU A 628 -1.26 -37.42 -20.37
C GLU A 628 -1.88 -36.06 -20.03
N LYS A 629 -2.73 -35.96 -19.00
CA LYS A 629 -3.32 -34.67 -18.60
C LYS A 629 -2.30 -33.60 -18.17
N TYR A 630 -1.16 -33.99 -17.58
CA TYR A 630 -0.07 -33.06 -17.25
C TYR A 630 0.88 -32.75 -18.43
N LEU A 631 0.90 -33.59 -19.48
CA LEU A 631 1.66 -33.36 -20.71
C LEU A 631 0.87 -32.52 -21.73
N THR A 632 -0.46 -32.65 -21.76
CA THR A 632 -1.32 -31.74 -22.52
C THR A 632 -1.26 -30.34 -21.93
N THR A 633 -0.72 -29.37 -22.68
CA THR A 633 -0.88 -27.95 -22.35
C THR A 633 -2.38 -27.62 -22.28
N PRO A 634 -2.89 -26.99 -21.21
CA PRO A 634 -4.32 -26.75 -21.03
C PRO A 634 -4.88 -25.97 -22.21
N SER A 635 -5.90 -26.54 -22.85
CA SER A 635 -6.42 -26.03 -24.12
C SER A 635 -7.13 -24.68 -23.94
N PHE A 636 -7.00 -23.83 -24.96
CA PHE A 636 -7.68 -22.54 -24.97
C PHE A 636 -9.19 -22.73 -25.21
N ASN A 637 -9.97 -22.53 -24.17
CA ASN A 637 -11.43 -22.58 -24.19
C ASN A 637 -11.97 -21.14 -24.25
N LEU A 638 -12.52 -20.77 -25.42
CA LEU A 638 -13.08 -19.45 -25.67
C LEU A 638 -14.27 -19.13 -24.75
N GLN A 639 -15.11 -20.11 -24.40
CA GLN A 639 -16.26 -19.94 -23.51
C GLN A 639 -15.83 -19.49 -22.10
N LYS A 640 -14.77 -20.09 -21.54
CA LYS A 640 -14.20 -19.65 -20.24
C LYS A 640 -13.70 -18.21 -20.30
N LEU A 641 -13.03 -17.81 -21.39
CA LEU A 641 -12.57 -16.42 -21.57
C LEU A 641 -13.74 -15.43 -21.72
N LEU A 642 -14.73 -15.77 -22.55
CA LEU A 642 -15.93 -14.95 -22.75
C LEU A 642 -16.70 -14.76 -21.44
N LEU A 643 -16.86 -15.82 -20.62
CA LEU A 643 -17.55 -15.75 -19.33
C LEU A 643 -16.77 -14.93 -18.28
N GLN A 644 -15.44 -15.11 -18.18
CA GLN A 644 -14.57 -14.29 -17.33
C GLN A 644 -14.66 -12.80 -17.69
N GLY A 645 -14.66 -12.49 -19.00
CA GLY A 645 -14.71 -11.14 -19.56
C GLY A 645 -16.12 -10.62 -19.87
N ALA A 646 -17.18 -11.29 -19.43
CA ALA A 646 -18.53 -11.12 -20.00
C ALA A 646 -19.07 -9.68 -20.04
N PRO A 647 -18.84 -8.78 -19.07
CA PRO A 647 -19.26 -7.37 -19.19
C PRO A 647 -18.62 -6.65 -20.39
N PHE A 648 -17.34 -6.92 -20.67
CA PHE A 648 -16.61 -6.28 -21.78
C PHE A 648 -16.99 -6.87 -23.14
N PHE A 649 -17.17 -8.19 -23.23
CA PHE A 649 -17.69 -8.82 -24.44
C PHE A 649 -19.17 -8.47 -24.67
N GLY A 650 -19.94 -8.28 -23.61
CA GLY A 650 -21.31 -7.76 -23.64
C GLY A 650 -21.39 -6.36 -24.24
N MET A 651 -20.45 -5.45 -23.91
CA MET A 651 -20.33 -4.16 -24.60
C MET A 651 -20.05 -4.34 -26.11
N LEU A 652 -19.16 -5.25 -26.50
CA LEU A 652 -18.89 -5.51 -27.93
C LEU A 652 -20.11 -6.08 -28.67
N ILE A 653 -20.92 -6.92 -28.01
CA ILE A 653 -22.20 -7.40 -28.54
C ILE A 653 -23.20 -6.24 -28.64
N GLY A 654 -23.27 -5.36 -27.64
CA GLY A 654 -24.09 -4.13 -27.69
C GLY A 654 -23.70 -3.18 -28.82
N LEU A 655 -22.40 -3.05 -29.11
CA LEU A 655 -21.89 -2.29 -30.25
C LEU A 655 -22.34 -2.88 -31.59
N LEU A 656 -22.35 -4.22 -31.72
CA LEU A 656 -22.86 -4.91 -32.91
C LEU A 656 -24.37 -4.72 -33.08
N PHE A 657 -25.15 -4.76 -31.99
CA PHE A 657 -26.58 -4.44 -32.03
C PHE A 657 -26.85 -3.00 -32.44
N ALA A 658 -26.10 -2.02 -31.91
CA ALA A 658 -26.22 -0.62 -32.34
C ALA A 658 -25.90 -0.46 -33.84
N GLY A 659 -24.83 -1.09 -34.33
CA GLY A 659 -24.49 -1.11 -35.74
C GLY A 659 -25.56 -1.77 -36.62
N LEU A 660 -26.24 -2.80 -36.13
CA LEU A 660 -27.37 -3.44 -36.80
C LEU A 660 -28.61 -2.53 -36.85
N PHE A 661 -28.96 -1.85 -35.75
CA PHE A 661 -30.05 -0.87 -35.74
C PHE A 661 -29.76 0.30 -36.68
N TRP A 662 -28.54 0.83 -36.66
CA TRP A 662 -28.11 1.85 -37.63
C TRP A 662 -28.24 1.32 -39.07
N LEU A 663 -27.76 0.12 -39.39
CA LEU A 663 -27.90 -0.48 -40.71
C LEU A 663 -29.38 -0.60 -41.15
N ILE A 664 -30.28 -1.01 -40.24
CA ILE A 664 -31.72 -1.10 -40.49
C ILE A 664 -32.31 0.30 -40.77
N GLY A 665 -31.93 1.32 -40.00
CA GLY A 665 -32.34 2.71 -40.23
C GLY A 665 -31.86 3.28 -41.56
N GLY A 666 -30.60 3.02 -41.91
CA GLY A 666 -30.01 3.44 -43.18
C GLY A 666 -30.71 2.83 -44.39
N ILE A 667 -30.95 1.50 -44.36
CA ILE A 667 -31.74 0.83 -45.40
C ILE A 667 -33.17 1.40 -45.44
N SER A 668 -33.81 1.56 -44.27
CA SER A 668 -35.17 2.12 -44.17
C SER A 668 -35.27 3.48 -44.85
N SER A 669 -34.31 4.38 -44.59
CA SER A 669 -34.29 5.70 -45.19
C SER A 669 -34.05 5.67 -46.70
N THR A 670 -33.18 4.77 -47.20
CA THR A 670 -33.02 4.56 -48.66
C THR A 670 -34.26 3.98 -49.35
N VAL A 671 -35.17 3.35 -48.60
CA VAL A 671 -36.42 2.75 -49.10
C VAL A 671 -37.64 3.62 -48.81
N GLY A 672 -37.49 4.74 -48.08
CA GLY A 672 -38.57 5.66 -47.70
C GLY A 672 -39.45 5.19 -46.52
N LEU A 673 -38.95 4.26 -45.69
CA LEU A 673 -39.66 3.68 -44.55
C LEU A 673 -39.59 4.57 -43.29
N TRP A 674 -40.03 5.82 -43.42
CA TRP A 674 -39.99 6.95 -42.46
C TRP A 674 -40.25 6.65 -40.97
N ARG A 675 -40.90 5.53 -40.63
CA ARG A 675 -41.09 5.04 -39.26
C ARG A 675 -39.83 4.42 -38.62
N LEU A 676 -38.80 4.13 -39.40
CA LEU A 676 -37.55 3.46 -38.97
C LEU A 676 -36.29 4.28 -39.28
N ASP A 677 -36.39 5.33 -40.09
CA ASP A 677 -35.30 6.25 -40.43
C ASP A 677 -34.59 6.84 -39.20
N TRP A 678 -35.31 7.04 -38.10
CA TRP A 678 -34.76 7.52 -36.82
C TRP A 678 -33.68 6.60 -36.21
N LEU A 679 -33.63 5.33 -36.63
CA LEU A 679 -32.56 4.42 -36.22
C LEU A 679 -31.21 4.77 -36.87
N TRP A 680 -31.16 5.59 -37.92
CA TRP A 680 -29.92 5.95 -38.61
C TRP A 680 -29.12 6.98 -37.82
N GLY A 681 -28.03 6.53 -37.18
CA GLY A 681 -27.01 7.41 -36.61
C GLY A 681 -27.25 7.91 -35.18
N ASP A 682 -28.42 7.67 -34.57
CA ASP A 682 -28.71 8.11 -33.20
C ASP A 682 -27.67 7.51 -32.21
N ILE A 683 -26.93 8.41 -31.57
CA ILE A 683 -25.86 8.11 -30.61
C ILE A 683 -26.43 7.47 -29.33
N SER A 684 -27.69 7.70 -29.02
CA SER A 684 -28.41 7.14 -27.87
C SER A 684 -28.66 5.64 -28.03
N ILE A 685 -28.88 5.17 -29.26
CA ILE A 685 -28.93 3.72 -29.59
C ILE A 685 -27.56 3.09 -29.31
N LEU A 686 -26.47 3.76 -29.70
CA LEU A 686 -25.11 3.30 -29.43
C LEU A 686 -24.81 3.25 -27.92
N VAL A 687 -25.02 4.35 -27.20
CA VAL A 687 -24.77 4.43 -25.75
C VAL A 687 -25.65 3.44 -24.97
N GLY A 688 -26.94 3.36 -25.32
CA GLY A 688 -27.89 2.47 -24.66
C GLY A 688 -27.58 0.99 -24.90
N SER A 689 -27.28 0.60 -26.13
CA SER A 689 -26.92 -0.79 -26.45
C SER A 689 -25.61 -1.22 -25.78
N LEU A 690 -24.61 -0.32 -25.70
CA LEU A 690 -23.38 -0.55 -24.94
C LEU A 690 -23.66 -0.78 -23.44
N ALA A 691 -24.52 0.04 -22.83
CA ALA A 691 -24.90 -0.05 -21.42
C ALA A 691 -25.71 -1.33 -21.09
N ILE A 692 -26.69 -1.68 -21.93
CA ILE A 692 -27.47 -2.90 -21.82
C ILE A 692 -26.58 -4.14 -22.00
N GLY A 693 -25.69 -4.12 -23.00
CA GLY A 693 -24.72 -5.20 -23.23
C GLY A 693 -23.78 -5.41 -22.03
N PHE A 694 -23.27 -4.33 -21.43
CA PHE A 694 -22.48 -4.37 -20.20
C PHE A 694 -23.26 -4.99 -19.03
N SER A 695 -24.52 -4.57 -18.83
CA SER A 695 -25.42 -5.08 -17.80
C SER A 695 -25.67 -6.59 -17.92
N ILE A 696 -26.07 -7.06 -19.12
CA ILE A 696 -26.28 -8.48 -19.43
C ILE A 696 -24.99 -9.28 -19.15
N GLY A 697 -23.83 -8.75 -19.52
CA GLY A 697 -22.53 -9.36 -19.24
C GLY A 697 -22.17 -9.44 -17.74
N ILE A 698 -22.70 -8.56 -16.89
CA ILE A 698 -22.59 -8.70 -15.42
C ILE A 698 -23.49 -9.85 -14.94
N PHE A 699 -24.76 -9.87 -15.34
CA PHE A 699 -25.72 -10.91 -14.93
C PHE A 699 -25.28 -12.32 -15.36
N ILE A 700 -24.70 -12.47 -16.56
CA ILE A 700 -24.16 -13.75 -17.03
C ILE A 700 -22.97 -14.22 -16.17
N ARG A 701 -22.13 -13.30 -15.68
CA ARG A 701 -20.94 -13.64 -14.89
C ARG A 701 -21.23 -13.85 -13.40
N ILE A 702 -22.20 -13.11 -12.83
CA ILE A 702 -22.34 -12.99 -11.38
C ILE A 702 -22.58 -14.33 -10.69
N ASN A 703 -23.45 -15.20 -11.22
CA ASN A 703 -23.78 -16.49 -10.61
C ASN A 703 -22.59 -17.48 -10.63
N HIS A 704 -21.69 -17.38 -11.61
CA HIS A 704 -20.51 -18.24 -11.68
C HIS A 704 -19.40 -17.72 -10.75
N PHE A 705 -19.27 -16.39 -10.62
CA PHE A 705 -18.35 -15.75 -9.67
C PHE A 705 -18.81 -15.92 -8.21
N PHE A 706 -20.12 -15.88 -7.96
CA PHE A 706 -20.72 -15.97 -6.63
C PHE A 706 -21.82 -17.05 -6.62
N PRO A 707 -21.43 -18.34 -6.70
CA PRO A 707 -22.37 -19.45 -6.54
C PRO A 707 -22.96 -19.47 -5.12
N ASP A 708 -24.08 -20.16 -4.96
CA ASP A 708 -24.94 -20.07 -3.76
C ASP A 708 -24.21 -20.18 -2.41
N ILE A 709 -24.68 -19.36 -1.46
CA ILE A 709 -24.01 -19.00 -0.20
C ILE A 709 -23.78 -20.20 0.75
N LYS A 710 -24.34 -21.38 0.43
CA LYS A 710 -24.07 -22.66 1.12
C LYS A 710 -23.17 -23.56 0.26
N PRO A 711 -21.85 -23.32 0.21
CA PRO A 711 -20.93 -24.21 -0.49
C PRO A 711 -20.93 -25.60 0.14
N ALA A 712 -21.10 -26.64 -0.67
CA ALA A 712 -21.20 -28.04 -0.21
C ALA A 712 -19.96 -28.54 0.54
N LYS A 713 -18.80 -27.90 0.35
CA LYS A 713 -17.58 -28.13 1.12
C LYS A 713 -16.72 -26.85 1.15
N ILE A 714 -16.50 -26.28 2.33
CA ILE A 714 -15.53 -25.19 2.53
C ILE A 714 -14.15 -25.80 2.72
N LEU A 715 -13.14 -25.28 2.03
CA LEU A 715 -11.75 -25.62 2.32
C LEU A 715 -11.29 -24.86 3.57
N GLN A 716 -11.18 -25.56 4.69
CA GLN A 716 -10.60 -25.04 5.94
C GLN A 716 -9.08 -25.18 5.89
N HIS A 717 -8.35 -24.08 6.12
CA HIS A 717 -6.88 -24.05 6.11
C HIS A 717 -6.22 -24.69 4.87
N PRO A 718 -6.65 -24.36 3.63
CA PRO A 718 -6.00 -24.86 2.42
C PRO A 718 -4.57 -24.32 2.30
N ASN A 719 -3.67 -25.15 1.75
CA ASN A 719 -2.28 -24.77 1.55
C ASN A 719 -2.14 -23.76 0.40
N LEU A 720 -1.58 -22.60 0.71
CA LEU A 720 -1.43 -21.47 -0.22
C LEU A 720 -0.52 -21.81 -1.42
N LEU A 721 0.48 -22.67 -1.26
CA LEU A 721 1.33 -23.11 -2.37
C LEU A 721 0.55 -23.98 -3.37
N GLU A 722 -0.30 -24.89 -2.90
CA GLU A 722 -1.19 -25.68 -3.76
C GLU A 722 -2.14 -24.78 -4.55
N LEU A 723 -2.79 -23.81 -3.88
CA LEU A 723 -3.69 -22.84 -4.49
C LEU A 723 -3.03 -21.90 -5.52
N LEU A 724 -1.72 -21.66 -5.42
CA LEU A 724 -0.95 -20.82 -6.36
C LEU A 724 -0.40 -21.59 -7.57
N THR A 725 -0.08 -22.87 -7.39
CA THR A 725 0.62 -23.72 -8.36
C THR A 725 -0.30 -24.42 -9.36
N ALA A 726 -1.58 -24.58 -9.02
CA ALA A 726 -2.62 -25.25 -9.82
C ALA A 726 -2.85 -24.57 -11.20
N PRO A 727 -2.38 -25.15 -12.32
CA PRO A 727 -2.17 -24.40 -13.57
C PRO A 727 -3.44 -24.05 -14.35
N GLU A 728 -4.50 -24.86 -14.24
CA GLU A 728 -5.75 -24.67 -15.00
C GLU A 728 -6.68 -23.60 -14.39
N THR A 729 -6.41 -23.16 -13.17
CA THR A 729 -7.32 -22.30 -12.38
C THR A 729 -7.47 -20.88 -12.95
N LEU A 730 -8.68 -20.34 -12.82
CA LEU A 730 -9.05 -18.96 -13.16
C LEU A 730 -9.75 -18.28 -11.96
N PRO A 731 -9.89 -16.95 -11.95
CA PRO A 731 -10.76 -16.26 -10.99
C PRO A 731 -12.21 -16.75 -11.06
N LEU A 732 -12.64 -17.17 -12.25
CA LEU A 732 -13.93 -17.77 -12.50
C LEU A 732 -14.19 -19.07 -11.71
N ASP A 733 -13.15 -19.88 -11.47
CA ASP A 733 -13.30 -21.18 -10.80
C ASP A 733 -13.46 -21.00 -9.28
N SER A 734 -14.68 -20.65 -8.85
CA SER A 734 -15.05 -20.22 -7.49
C SER A 734 -14.78 -21.26 -6.39
N GLN A 735 -13.60 -21.18 -5.75
CA GLN A 735 -13.20 -22.07 -4.65
C GLN A 735 -13.50 -21.44 -3.27
N PRO A 736 -14.47 -21.97 -2.49
CA PRO A 736 -14.82 -21.44 -1.17
C PRO A 736 -13.79 -21.85 -0.10
N ILE A 737 -13.17 -20.86 0.53
CA ILE A 737 -12.08 -21.04 1.50
C ILE A 737 -12.36 -20.36 2.84
N GLN A 738 -11.72 -20.88 3.89
CA GLN A 738 -11.66 -20.26 5.22
C GLN A 738 -10.22 -20.24 5.73
N LEU A 739 -9.72 -19.03 6.01
CA LEU A 739 -8.37 -18.78 6.50
C LEU A 739 -8.40 -17.87 7.73
N LYS A 740 -7.52 -18.13 8.71
CA LYS A 740 -7.29 -17.25 9.85
C LYS A 740 -5.92 -16.59 9.72
N GLY A 741 -5.84 -15.31 10.07
CA GLY A 741 -4.63 -14.50 9.96
C GLY A 741 -4.77 -13.14 10.62
N GLN A 742 -3.73 -12.31 10.54
CA GLN A 742 -3.78 -10.90 10.95
C GLN A 742 -4.17 -10.04 9.75
N LEU A 743 -5.08 -9.08 9.95
CA LEU A 743 -5.41 -8.11 8.91
C LEU A 743 -4.35 -7.02 8.86
N LEU A 744 -3.68 -6.89 7.72
CA LEU A 744 -2.77 -5.80 7.37
C LEU A 744 -3.45 -4.85 6.38
N GLY A 745 -3.01 -3.60 6.36
CA GLY A 745 -3.53 -2.58 5.45
C GLY A 745 -3.36 -1.15 5.95
N LYS A 746 -3.66 -0.20 5.07
CA LYS A 746 -3.93 1.19 5.47
C LYS A 746 -5.14 1.26 6.40
N SER A 747 -5.21 2.33 7.18
CA SER A 747 -6.30 2.62 8.12
C SER A 747 -6.89 4.01 7.85
N GLY A 748 -8.12 4.21 8.29
CA GLY A 748 -8.84 5.48 8.14
C GLY A 748 -9.20 5.74 6.69
N ILE A 749 -9.38 7.02 6.36
CA ILE A 749 -9.87 7.44 5.04
C ILE A 749 -8.89 7.00 3.92
N SER A 750 -7.62 6.74 4.25
CA SER A 750 -6.62 6.20 3.32
C SER A 750 -6.91 4.79 2.78
N ASN A 751 -7.83 4.03 3.37
CA ASN A 751 -8.27 2.70 2.90
C ASN A 751 -9.78 2.61 2.61
N LEU A 752 -10.45 3.74 2.40
CA LEU A 752 -11.91 3.81 2.33
C LEU A 752 -12.52 2.87 1.27
N LEU A 753 -11.82 2.60 0.17
CA LEU A 753 -12.29 1.69 -0.89
C LEU A 753 -11.89 0.22 -0.66
N GLY A 754 -11.32 -0.13 0.50
CA GLY A 754 -10.72 -1.44 0.75
C GLY A 754 -9.50 -1.74 -0.13
N GLN A 755 -8.85 -0.70 -0.67
CA GLN A 755 -7.83 -0.80 -1.71
C GLN A 755 -6.51 -1.47 -1.27
N ASP A 756 -6.19 -1.37 0.03
CA ASP A 756 -5.02 -1.95 0.67
C ASP A 756 -5.45 -2.79 1.89
N LEU A 757 -6.09 -3.93 1.63
CA LEU A 757 -6.42 -4.95 2.62
C LEU A 757 -5.68 -6.25 2.28
N ILE A 758 -4.92 -6.78 3.24
CA ILE A 758 -4.05 -7.95 3.06
C ILE A 758 -4.19 -8.86 4.29
N LEU A 759 -4.45 -10.15 4.09
CA LEU A 759 -4.40 -11.15 5.16
C LEU A 759 -2.99 -11.71 5.29
N GLN A 760 -2.38 -11.58 6.46
CA GLN A 760 -1.16 -12.30 6.83
C GLN A 760 -1.54 -13.63 7.48
N THR A 761 -1.31 -14.74 6.79
CA THR A 761 -1.45 -16.11 7.32
C THR A 761 -0.09 -16.62 7.83
N THR A 762 -0.04 -17.88 8.27
CA THR A 762 1.20 -18.60 8.58
C THR A 762 2.00 -19.02 7.35
N GLU A 763 1.42 -18.93 6.15
CA GLU A 763 2.03 -19.38 4.89
C GLU A 763 2.40 -18.23 3.95
N GLY A 764 1.81 -17.04 4.12
CA GLY A 764 2.12 -15.87 3.32
C GLY A 764 1.14 -14.71 3.49
N LEU A 765 1.29 -13.70 2.63
CA LEU A 765 0.40 -12.55 2.50
C LEU A 765 -0.58 -12.76 1.34
N ILE A 766 -1.86 -12.51 1.54
CA ILE A 766 -2.90 -12.67 0.52
C ILE A 766 -3.69 -11.38 0.40
N LYS A 767 -3.83 -10.83 -0.81
CA LYS A 767 -4.66 -9.64 -1.01
C LYS A 767 -6.14 -9.98 -0.81
N LEU A 768 -6.86 -9.13 -0.08
CA LEU A 768 -8.30 -9.22 0.11
C LEU A 768 -9.02 -8.23 -0.80
N HIS A 769 -10.24 -8.58 -1.21
CA HIS A 769 -11.14 -7.70 -1.93
C HIS A 769 -12.44 -7.53 -1.13
N TYR A 770 -12.71 -6.29 -0.72
CA TYR A 770 -13.85 -5.89 0.09
C TYR A 770 -14.70 -4.84 -0.63
N SER A 771 -16.02 -4.92 -0.44
CA SER A 771 -17.03 -4.01 -0.97
C SER A 771 -18.16 -3.92 0.05
N SER A 772 -18.66 -2.74 0.39
CA SER A 772 -19.95 -2.66 1.10
C SER A 772 -21.10 -3.11 0.19
N GLN A 773 -22.31 -3.20 0.74
CA GLN A 773 -23.55 -3.50 0.01
C GLN A 773 -23.89 -2.43 -1.04
N LEU A 774 -23.47 -1.18 -0.81
CA LEU A 774 -23.56 -0.08 -1.76
C LEU A 774 -22.18 0.23 -2.40
N GLY A 775 -21.30 -0.77 -2.46
CA GLY A 775 -19.99 -0.70 -3.10
C GLY A 775 -19.11 0.46 -2.61
N PRO A 776 -18.40 1.15 -3.53
CA PRO A 776 -17.66 2.36 -3.23
C PRO A 776 -18.49 3.48 -2.59
N ILE A 777 -19.80 3.56 -2.92
CA ILE A 777 -20.68 4.66 -2.46
C ILE A 777 -21.01 4.47 -0.98
N GLY A 778 -21.34 3.25 -0.54
CA GLY A 778 -21.59 2.94 0.87
C GLY A 778 -20.37 3.19 1.77
N ASN A 779 -19.17 3.18 1.18
CA ASN A 779 -17.94 3.49 1.90
C ASN A 779 -17.71 5.00 2.09
N LEU A 780 -18.39 5.89 1.35
CA LEU A 780 -18.23 7.35 1.49
C LEU A 780 -18.69 7.91 2.84
N TRP A 781 -19.39 7.11 3.66
CA TRP A 781 -19.77 7.45 5.02
C TRP A 781 -18.90 6.68 6.03
N PRO A 782 -17.89 7.31 6.67
CA PRO A 782 -16.97 6.61 7.58
C PRO A 782 -17.65 5.95 8.80
N ALA A 783 -18.85 6.40 9.17
CA ALA A 783 -19.66 5.79 10.22
C ALA A 783 -20.27 4.42 9.85
N LEU A 784 -20.21 4.02 8.57
CA LEU A 784 -20.69 2.73 8.07
C LEU A 784 -19.54 1.74 7.76
N THR A 785 -18.29 2.21 7.69
CA THR A 785 -17.11 1.41 7.30
C THR A 785 -16.39 0.81 8.52
N ASN A 786 -16.87 -0.32 9.01
CA ASN A 786 -16.30 -0.99 10.19
C ASN A 786 -14.92 -1.66 9.98
N SER A 787 -14.37 -1.65 8.76
CA SER A 787 -13.12 -2.36 8.42
C SER A 787 -11.87 -1.79 9.10
N ASP A 788 -11.81 -0.47 9.32
CA ASP A 788 -10.65 0.18 9.94
C ASP A 788 -10.36 -0.34 11.35
N TYR A 789 -11.42 -0.59 12.13
CA TYR A 789 -11.31 -1.14 13.48
C TYR A 789 -10.78 -2.59 13.51
N LEU A 790 -10.64 -3.27 12.36
CA LEU A 790 -10.08 -4.62 12.27
C LEU A 790 -8.60 -4.63 11.82
N VAL A 791 -8.06 -3.53 11.30
CA VAL A 791 -6.66 -3.45 10.88
C VAL A 791 -5.74 -3.69 12.08
N GLY A 792 -4.72 -4.53 11.89
CA GLY A 792 -3.82 -5.01 12.94
C GLY A 792 -4.38 -6.12 13.83
N LYS A 793 -5.65 -6.51 13.72
CA LYS A 793 -6.26 -7.57 14.56
C LYS A 793 -6.23 -8.95 13.87
N SER A 794 -6.30 -10.00 14.69
CA SER A 794 -6.55 -11.37 14.25
C SER A 794 -8.00 -11.52 13.79
N ILE A 795 -8.19 -12.04 12.58
CA ILE A 795 -9.50 -12.27 11.95
C ILE A 795 -9.55 -13.64 11.27
N THR A 796 -10.76 -14.16 11.12
CA THR A 796 -11.07 -15.29 10.25
C THR A 796 -11.78 -14.76 9.01
N VAL A 797 -11.19 -14.99 7.84
CA VAL A 797 -11.74 -14.64 6.53
C VAL A 797 -12.46 -15.85 5.95
N THR A 798 -13.70 -15.66 5.54
CA THR A 798 -14.49 -16.61 4.75
C THR A 798 -14.78 -15.94 3.41
N GLY A 799 -14.57 -16.65 2.29
CA GLY A 799 -14.72 -16.07 0.97
C GLY A 799 -14.35 -17.04 -0.16
N TRP A 800 -14.15 -16.50 -1.36
CA TRP A 800 -13.76 -17.27 -2.56
C TRP A 800 -12.33 -16.94 -2.96
N TRP A 801 -11.49 -17.96 -3.13
CA TRP A 801 -10.14 -17.83 -3.69
C TRP A 801 -10.21 -17.52 -5.19
N ARG A 802 -9.31 -16.64 -5.65
CA ARG A 802 -9.23 -16.19 -7.05
C ARG A 802 -7.79 -16.27 -7.55
N ARG A 803 -7.45 -17.28 -8.34
CA ARG A 803 -6.16 -17.32 -9.06
C ARG A 803 -6.25 -16.50 -10.35
N GLY A 804 -6.12 -15.19 -10.22
CA GLY A 804 -5.80 -14.29 -11.32
C GLY A 804 -4.30 -14.16 -11.57
N ALA A 805 -3.91 -13.20 -12.40
CA ALA A 805 -2.53 -12.77 -12.58
C ALA A 805 -1.90 -12.34 -11.23
N ILE A 806 -2.62 -11.47 -10.52
CA ILE A 806 -2.52 -11.29 -9.07
C ILE A 806 -3.54 -12.24 -8.43
N PRO A 807 -3.18 -13.00 -7.38
CA PRO A 807 -4.14 -13.79 -6.59
C PRO A 807 -4.83 -12.93 -5.53
N TRP A 808 -6.11 -13.19 -5.23
CA TRP A 808 -6.83 -12.54 -4.13
C TRP A 808 -7.95 -13.42 -3.53
N ILE A 809 -8.55 -12.94 -2.46
CA ILE A 809 -9.78 -13.51 -1.87
C ILE A 809 -10.91 -12.49 -2.03
N ASP A 810 -11.98 -12.85 -2.74
CA ASP A 810 -13.25 -12.12 -2.62
C ASP A 810 -13.87 -12.49 -1.28
N ILE A 811 -14.00 -11.52 -0.37
CA ILE A 811 -14.56 -11.77 0.96
C ILE A 811 -16.05 -12.17 0.82
N ASN A 812 -16.52 -13.06 1.71
CA ASN A 812 -17.95 -13.25 2.02
C ASN A 812 -18.25 -12.67 3.41
N ASN A 813 -17.46 -13.07 4.42
CA ASN A 813 -17.46 -12.42 5.74
C ASN A 813 -16.06 -12.36 6.37
N LEU A 814 -15.87 -11.35 7.23
CA LEU A 814 -14.74 -11.20 8.14
C LEU A 814 -15.27 -11.38 9.56
N LYS A 815 -14.84 -12.43 10.26
CA LYS A 815 -15.15 -12.63 11.68
C LYS A 815 -13.94 -12.31 12.54
N ALA A 816 -14.02 -11.27 13.35
CA ALA A 816 -12.97 -10.91 14.30
C ALA A 816 -13.07 -11.78 15.57
N ASP A 817 -11.94 -11.92 16.28
CA ASP A 817 -11.87 -12.75 17.50
C ASP A 817 -12.74 -12.24 18.67
N ASN A 818 -13.24 -10.99 18.60
CA ASN A 818 -14.25 -10.45 19.52
C ASN A 818 -15.71 -10.78 19.14
N GLY A 819 -15.93 -11.60 18.10
CA GLY A 819 -17.26 -12.00 17.63
C GLY A 819 -17.92 -11.04 16.64
N GLN A 820 -17.35 -9.87 16.36
CA GLN A 820 -17.88 -8.97 15.32
C GLN A 820 -17.75 -9.60 13.93
N ILE A 821 -18.79 -9.48 13.11
CA ILE A 821 -18.84 -10.00 11.74
C ILE A 821 -19.10 -8.83 10.78
N ILE A 822 -18.22 -8.66 9.79
CA ILE A 822 -18.44 -7.75 8.65
C ILE A 822 -18.74 -8.60 7.42
N ASN A 823 -19.93 -8.44 6.85
CA ASN A 823 -20.33 -9.12 5.62
C ASN A 823 -19.92 -8.31 4.38
N ASN A 824 -19.50 -8.99 3.32
CA ASN A 824 -19.19 -8.37 2.03
C ASN A 824 -20.46 -8.18 1.19
N GLY A 825 -20.53 -7.07 0.45
CA GLY A 825 -21.67 -6.71 -0.37
C GLY A 825 -21.48 -6.87 -1.88
N HIS A 826 -20.34 -7.40 -2.34
CA HIS A 826 -19.97 -7.39 -3.76
C HIS A 826 -21.02 -7.99 -4.73
N PRO A 827 -21.73 -9.09 -4.42
CA PRO A 827 -22.80 -9.60 -5.29
C PRO A 827 -23.97 -8.59 -5.39
N VAL A 828 -24.43 -8.06 -4.25
CA VAL A 828 -25.51 -7.07 -4.18
C VAL A 828 -25.13 -5.81 -4.98
N TRP A 829 -23.91 -5.32 -4.79
CA TRP A 829 -23.39 -4.17 -5.53
C TRP A 829 -23.30 -4.45 -7.05
N SER A 830 -22.84 -5.64 -7.45
CA SER A 830 -22.77 -6.03 -8.86
C SER A 830 -24.16 -6.03 -9.51
N THR A 831 -25.18 -6.54 -8.81
CA THR A 831 -26.58 -6.50 -9.25
C THR A 831 -27.11 -5.07 -9.33
N ILE A 832 -26.85 -4.21 -8.33
CA ILE A 832 -27.25 -2.79 -8.35
C ILE A 832 -26.65 -2.08 -9.57
N VAL A 833 -25.35 -2.27 -9.83
CA VAL A 833 -24.66 -1.69 -10.99
C VAL A 833 -25.28 -2.19 -12.31
N ALA A 834 -25.56 -3.50 -12.42
CA ALA A 834 -26.19 -4.06 -13.61
C ALA A 834 -27.60 -3.49 -13.84
N CYS A 835 -28.42 -3.37 -12.79
CA CYS A 835 -29.73 -2.72 -12.88
C CYS A 835 -29.62 -1.25 -13.31
N ILE A 836 -28.70 -0.47 -12.74
CA ILE A 836 -28.47 0.94 -13.11
C ILE A 836 -28.09 1.06 -14.58
N PHE A 837 -27.14 0.26 -15.09
CA PHE A 837 -26.75 0.30 -16.50
C PHE A 837 -27.87 -0.17 -17.45
N SER A 838 -28.72 -1.10 -17.03
CA SER A 838 -29.90 -1.52 -17.81
C SER A 838 -30.93 -0.38 -17.91
N VAL A 839 -31.35 0.18 -16.77
CA VAL A 839 -32.34 1.27 -16.72
C VAL A 839 -31.81 2.52 -17.43
N TRP A 840 -30.54 2.89 -17.24
CA TRP A 840 -29.92 4.01 -17.96
C TRP A 840 -29.83 3.74 -19.46
N GLY A 841 -29.48 2.53 -19.88
CA GLY A 841 -29.42 2.18 -21.30
C GLY A 841 -30.77 2.24 -22.00
N VAL A 842 -31.83 1.73 -21.34
CA VAL A 842 -33.22 1.87 -21.80
C VAL A 842 -33.67 3.33 -21.83
N TYR A 843 -33.34 4.11 -20.79
CA TYR A 843 -33.66 5.54 -20.73
C TYR A 843 -33.00 6.34 -21.86
N MET A 844 -31.72 6.08 -22.18
CA MET A 844 -31.03 6.72 -23.30
C MET A 844 -31.75 6.44 -24.63
N ILE A 845 -32.11 5.18 -24.90
CA ILE A 845 -32.85 4.79 -26.12
C ILE A 845 -34.26 5.43 -26.14
N TYR A 846 -34.93 5.53 -24.99
CA TYR A 846 -36.26 6.13 -24.88
C TYR A 846 -36.26 7.66 -25.11
N VAL A 847 -35.22 8.36 -24.64
CA VAL A 847 -35.11 9.82 -24.85
C VAL A 847 -34.83 10.15 -26.31
N GLY A 848 -33.92 9.41 -26.95
CA GLY A 848 -33.49 9.63 -28.34
C GLY A 848 -32.67 10.91 -28.53
N ARG A 849 -31.69 10.89 -29.45
CA ARG A 849 -30.93 12.08 -29.87
C ARG A 849 -30.46 11.94 -31.33
N PHE A 850 -31.33 12.39 -32.23
CA PHE A 850 -30.96 12.83 -33.58
C PHE A 850 -29.80 13.85 -33.55
#